data_AF-A0A0W0Y1C5-F1
#
_entry.id   AF-A0A0W0Y1C5-F1
#
_cell.length_a   1.000
_cell.length_b   1.000
_cell.length_c   1.000
_cell.angle_alpha   90.00
_cell.angle_beta   90.00
_cell.angle_gamma   90.00
#
_symmetry.space_group_name_H-M   'P 1'
#
loop_
_entity.id
_entity.type
_entity.pdbx_description
1 polymer ?
#
loop_
_entity_poly.entity_id
_entity_poly.type
_entity_poly.pdbx_seq_one_letter_code
_entity_poly.pdbx_strand_id
1 'polypeptide(L)'
;MAKNILFSFLSYRKKRNKSSLEQAESVTLKQTLDKKNYFLIALPLRDYRLDHKDLRYTLLKHHVSVYETESQANPHLSQLHYTADFTDLGGNEYRLHVYYNKKDQMVSGPHFSMRVGQNKYRELDVSSVSQELLTLAETSMHDVIVEIREKYLQTYNQLELEYQRLDNQCSLLYEERESKRAEYVAKLKNFIKMTESLSLLTSHNHYAQKHLFLTRMLKTAQAVMPEAEAVRNAPITAVSSHPSSNSSKKNNASKPTAPLASVNSKAKRKQAALQKITRELGDIERHVDRLAKQFASLTPESSSQDELAYTRSLADLWARCNQYSLEADLLLSSQTSIGNSQCLSKLQQLTSGLEKACKAHFLHLLKEKQFAAAKLLQNFHYLLDMNRLCSALEEKNAELLDFILTHGDDLVLDNQVLIINKKKYPNAVSFCYETHSTDCLAVLIKHDASLLIPDDHGLPLAYSLLTEPGHPLKGVLAACPEKTTSSSAFYFALKNALRRYLDTHTLSSEVKKQISAAIAYYQIQAHDLLFNRDLGILAQQGNYSISAITLLMTKPLPLDLLEDETIQLAYSQCIERAVRHFKSLRPKARMELVKCFHDSLNDLSQLFRSNGIPDTDRPAKMKFLQQYLYDVEILWQDMSNCARGIRKANSAHAQQQVHASLEEAINNLSSRYNLPMQSSLTDDTSLEESEESSSLDGWLDDFASLVSPPVQTKSGWMNFFTPHPTDEKLPSNQSAPTAEKKPEQDNVTSKSLSHS
;
A
#
# COMPACT_ATOMS: atom_id res chain seq x y z
N MET A 1 12.96 -4.52 -10.42
CA MET A 1 12.75 -3.28 -9.65
C MET A 1 11.79 -2.41 -10.45
N ALA A 2 10.80 -1.81 -9.78
CA ALA A 2 9.87 -0.93 -10.45
C ALA A 2 10.56 0.41 -10.75
N LYS A 3 10.17 1.05 -11.86
CA LYS A 3 10.64 2.39 -12.22
C LYS A 3 9.93 3.41 -11.35
N ASN A 4 10.68 4.35 -10.79
CA ASN A 4 10.11 5.45 -10.02
C ASN A 4 9.60 6.55 -10.97
N ILE A 5 8.28 6.78 -10.97
CA ILE A 5 7.63 7.78 -11.84
C ILE A 5 8.12 9.20 -11.52
N LEU A 6 8.29 9.55 -10.24
CA LEU A 6 8.79 10.86 -9.85
C LEU A 6 10.21 11.09 -10.36
N PHE A 7 11.08 10.08 -10.29
CA PHE A 7 12.43 10.17 -10.85
C PHE A 7 12.40 10.38 -12.37
N SER A 8 11.57 9.60 -13.07
CA SER A 8 11.38 9.74 -14.53
C SER A 8 10.89 11.12 -14.90
N PHE A 9 9.95 11.68 -14.12
CA PHE A 9 9.43 13.02 -14.30
C PHE A 9 10.49 14.11 -14.09
N LEU A 10 11.24 14.05 -12.99
CA LEU A 10 12.35 14.99 -12.73
C LEU A 10 13.42 14.90 -13.82
N SER A 11 13.74 13.69 -14.29
CA SER A 11 14.64 13.46 -15.43
C SER A 11 14.11 14.10 -16.71
N TYR A 12 12.82 13.93 -17.00
CA TYR A 12 12.15 14.52 -18.16
C TYR A 12 12.20 16.05 -18.13
N ARG A 13 11.97 16.67 -16.96
CA ARG A 13 12.08 18.12 -16.78
C ARG A 13 13.52 18.62 -16.93
N LYS A 14 14.48 17.92 -16.33
CA LYS A 14 15.90 18.27 -16.42
C LYS A 14 16.38 18.26 -17.89
N LYS A 15 16.00 17.26 -18.69
CA LYS A 15 16.30 17.21 -20.13
C LYS A 15 15.76 18.40 -20.93
N ARG A 16 14.73 19.09 -20.42
CA ARG A 16 14.12 20.30 -21.03
C ARG A 16 14.54 21.61 -20.36
N ASN A 17 15.56 21.59 -19.51
CA ASN A 17 16.01 22.76 -18.73
C ASN A 17 14.89 23.39 -17.86
N LYS A 18 13.96 22.57 -17.35
CA LYS A 18 12.86 22.99 -16.46
C LYS A 18 13.02 22.42 -15.05
N SER A 19 14.24 22.29 -14.54
CA SER A 19 14.54 21.64 -13.25
C SER A 19 14.22 22.48 -12.01
N SER A 20 13.90 23.76 -12.14
CA SER A 20 13.55 24.60 -11.00
C SER A 20 12.18 24.23 -10.41
N LEU A 21 12.16 24.21 -9.08
CA LEU A 21 10.98 24.14 -8.23
C LEU A 21 10.99 25.39 -7.35
N GLU A 22 9.83 25.98 -7.11
CA GLU A 22 9.67 27.21 -6.33
C GLU A 22 9.86 26.94 -4.83
N GLN A 23 9.45 25.75 -4.38
CA GLN A 23 9.54 25.32 -2.98
C GLN A 23 10.83 24.56 -2.66
N ALA A 24 11.84 24.61 -3.54
CA ALA A 24 13.13 23.97 -3.33
C ALA A 24 14.29 24.95 -3.54
N GLU A 25 15.34 24.83 -2.72
CA GLU A 25 16.57 25.61 -2.90
C GLU A 25 17.34 25.14 -4.14
N SER A 26 17.40 23.83 -4.36
CA SER A 26 18.05 23.26 -5.53
C SER A 26 17.57 21.84 -5.84
N VAL A 27 17.62 21.46 -7.11
CA VAL A 27 17.36 20.09 -7.59
C VAL A 27 18.59 19.59 -8.32
N THR A 28 19.27 18.60 -7.73
CA THR A 28 20.55 18.08 -8.25
C THR A 28 20.47 16.58 -8.51
N LEU A 29 21.03 16.12 -9.62
CA LEU A 29 21.18 14.68 -9.89
C LEU A 29 22.49 14.21 -9.25
N LYS A 30 22.42 13.21 -8.39
CA LYS A 30 23.55 12.61 -7.69
C LYS A 30 23.59 11.10 -7.90
N GLN A 31 24.69 10.49 -7.49
CA GLN A 31 24.89 9.05 -7.49
C GLN A 31 25.25 8.56 -6.10
N THR A 32 24.69 7.42 -5.71
CA THR A 32 25.10 6.70 -4.49
C THR A 32 26.47 6.06 -4.67
N LEU A 33 27.04 5.52 -3.59
CA LEU A 33 28.28 4.73 -3.64
C LEU A 33 28.14 3.52 -4.58
N ASP A 34 26.94 2.94 -4.66
CA ASP A 34 26.61 1.83 -5.56
C ASP A 34 26.30 2.28 -7.00
N LYS A 35 26.63 3.52 -7.36
CA LYS A 35 26.40 4.13 -8.69
C LYS A 35 24.92 4.19 -9.09
N LYS A 36 24.00 4.20 -8.13
CA LYS A 36 22.56 4.39 -8.40
C LYS A 36 22.24 5.87 -8.47
N ASN A 37 21.49 6.29 -9.48
CA ASN A 37 21.11 7.69 -9.63
C ASN A 37 19.95 8.06 -8.69
N TYR A 38 19.98 9.28 -8.18
CA TYR A 38 18.88 9.87 -7.44
C TYR A 38 18.87 11.38 -7.60
N PHE A 39 17.69 11.99 -7.53
CA PHE A 39 17.57 13.44 -7.38
C PHE A 39 17.62 13.80 -5.91
N LEU A 40 18.46 14.77 -5.57
CA LEU A 40 18.50 15.44 -4.27
C LEU A 40 17.83 16.82 -4.43
N ILE A 41 16.75 17.01 -3.71
CA ILE A 41 15.94 18.23 -3.67
C ILE A 41 16.20 18.90 -2.32
N ALA A 42 17.05 19.91 -2.31
CA ALA A 42 17.36 20.67 -1.10
C ALA A 42 16.16 21.53 -0.70
N LEU A 43 15.77 21.47 0.57
CA LEU A 43 14.62 22.17 1.12
C LEU A 43 15.05 23.46 1.82
N PRO A 44 14.20 24.51 1.84
CA PRO A 44 14.49 25.75 2.56
C PRO A 44 14.74 25.51 4.05
N LEU A 45 15.91 25.92 4.55
CA LEU A 45 16.26 25.73 5.95
C LEU A 45 15.28 26.47 6.88
N ARG A 46 14.76 25.75 7.89
CA ARG A 46 13.92 26.29 8.96
C ARG A 46 14.68 26.25 10.29
N ASP A 47 14.45 27.24 11.13
CA ASP A 47 14.94 27.24 12.51
C ASP A 47 14.18 26.17 13.32
N TYR A 48 14.68 24.94 13.29
CA TYR A 48 14.09 23.81 13.99
C TYR A 48 15.04 23.25 15.05
N ARG A 49 14.49 23.00 16.23
CA ARG A 49 15.20 22.43 17.38
C ARG A 49 14.39 21.27 17.95
N LEU A 50 15.08 20.21 18.33
CA LEU A 50 14.51 19.02 18.96
C LEU A 50 15.21 18.77 20.29
N ASP A 51 14.45 18.67 21.38
CA ASP A 51 14.97 18.35 22.70
C ASP A 51 14.65 16.88 23.05
N HIS A 52 15.66 16.06 23.36
CA HIS A 52 15.49 14.63 23.69
C HIS A 52 16.64 14.11 24.56
N LYS A 53 16.32 13.41 25.65
CA LYS A 53 17.30 12.81 26.59
C LYS A 53 18.42 13.80 26.98
N ASP A 54 18.01 15.00 27.40
CA ASP A 54 18.87 16.13 27.81
C ASP A 54 19.78 16.73 26.71
N LEU A 55 19.62 16.28 25.46
CA LEU A 55 20.31 16.84 24.31
C LEU A 55 19.38 17.74 23.50
N ARG A 56 19.93 18.83 22.99
CA ARG A 56 19.28 19.73 22.04
C ARG A 56 19.91 19.55 20.67
N TYR A 57 19.11 19.09 19.71
CA TYR A 57 19.50 18.94 18.32
C TYR A 57 19.03 20.13 17.52
N THR A 58 19.93 20.75 16.77
CA THR A 58 19.63 21.87 15.85
C THR A 58 19.69 21.37 14.42
N LEU A 59 18.65 21.64 13.63
CA LEU A 59 18.60 21.28 12.21
C LEU A 59 19.65 22.07 11.43
N LEU A 60 20.51 21.37 10.69
CA LEU A 60 21.55 21.98 9.86
C LEU A 60 21.16 22.08 8.40
N LYS A 61 20.54 21.02 7.89
CA LYS A 61 20.10 20.91 6.49
C LYS A 61 19.13 19.75 6.35
N HIS A 62 18.30 19.82 5.33
CA HIS A 62 17.39 18.76 4.99
C HIS A 62 17.07 18.75 3.49
N HIS A 63 16.66 17.58 3.01
CA HIS A 63 16.37 17.36 1.61
C HIS A 63 15.41 16.19 1.42
N VAL A 64 14.77 16.16 0.25
CA VAL A 64 14.09 14.97 -0.27
C VAL A 64 15.01 14.30 -1.28
N SER A 65 15.15 12.97 -1.19
CA SER A 65 15.77 12.18 -2.25
C SER A 65 14.73 11.35 -2.99
N VAL A 66 14.82 11.33 -4.33
CA VAL A 66 13.98 10.52 -5.21
C VAL A 66 14.89 9.59 -6.03
N TYR A 67 14.80 8.29 -5.81
CA TYR A 67 15.69 7.29 -6.42
C TYR A 67 15.17 6.80 -7.77
N GLU A 68 16.08 6.42 -8.67
CA GLU A 68 15.71 5.88 -9.99
C GLU A 68 14.84 4.60 -9.92
N THR A 69 15.10 3.77 -8.92
CA THR A 69 14.44 2.47 -8.73
C THR A 69 13.81 2.37 -7.36
N GLU A 70 12.62 1.78 -7.29
CA GLU A 70 11.93 1.47 -6.03
C GLU A 70 11.73 -0.04 -5.86
N SER A 71 11.54 -0.47 -4.61
CA SER A 71 11.24 -1.85 -4.23
C SER A 71 10.22 -1.91 -3.11
N GLN A 72 9.02 -2.41 -3.41
CA GLN A 72 7.97 -2.62 -2.40
C GLN A 72 8.39 -3.60 -1.29
N ALA A 73 9.26 -4.57 -1.60
CA ALA A 73 9.76 -5.54 -0.63
C ALA A 73 10.79 -4.95 0.36
N ASN A 74 11.33 -3.77 0.09
CA ASN A 74 12.31 -3.12 0.95
C ASN A 74 11.90 -1.66 1.19
N PRO A 75 11.35 -1.33 2.38
CA PRO A 75 10.95 0.03 2.73
C PRO A 75 12.05 1.08 2.56
N HIS A 76 13.34 0.72 2.69
CA HIS A 76 14.46 1.63 2.49
C HIS A 76 14.74 1.97 1.02
N LEU A 77 14.06 1.31 0.08
CA LEU A 77 14.07 1.58 -1.35
C LEU A 77 12.68 2.09 -1.79
N SER A 78 12.09 2.97 -0.98
CA SER A 78 10.82 3.63 -1.27
C SER A 78 10.95 4.63 -2.42
N GLN A 79 9.82 5.19 -2.87
CA GLN A 79 9.79 6.13 -3.99
C GLN A 79 10.57 7.41 -3.66
N LEU A 80 10.35 7.94 -2.45
CA LEU A 80 11.05 9.11 -1.97
C LEU A 80 11.38 8.95 -0.49
N HIS A 81 12.41 9.65 -0.05
CA HIS A 81 12.72 9.77 1.37
C HIS A 81 13.04 11.20 1.76
N TYR A 82 12.68 11.55 2.99
CA TYR A 82 13.13 12.77 3.64
C TYR A 82 14.40 12.48 4.44
N THR A 83 15.37 13.38 4.38
CA THR A 83 16.60 13.30 5.17
C THR A 83 16.90 14.64 5.81
N ALA A 84 17.18 14.64 7.11
CA ALA A 84 17.56 15.82 7.86
C ALA A 84 18.83 15.54 8.68
N ASP A 85 19.80 16.45 8.59
CA ASP A 85 21.04 16.41 9.37
C ASP A 85 20.94 17.43 10.52
N PHE A 86 21.33 17.01 11.71
CA PHE A 86 21.31 17.81 12.93
C PHE A 86 22.69 17.85 13.58
N THR A 87 22.92 18.86 14.41
CA THR A 87 24.05 18.92 15.35
C THR A 87 23.57 19.10 16.78
N ASP A 88 24.29 18.54 17.75
CA ASP A 88 24.18 18.96 19.14
C ASP A 88 25.18 20.07 19.48
N LEU A 89 25.16 20.53 20.74
CA LEU A 89 26.10 21.52 21.27
C LEU A 89 27.56 21.01 21.33
N GLY A 90 27.76 19.69 21.35
CA GLY A 90 29.07 19.05 21.29
C GLY A 90 29.64 18.93 19.88
N GLY A 91 28.89 19.37 18.85
CA GLY A 91 29.27 19.23 17.45
C GLY A 91 29.09 17.83 16.88
N ASN A 92 28.41 16.92 17.60
CA ASN A 92 28.11 15.60 17.07
C ASN A 92 27.02 15.69 16.00
N GLU A 93 27.20 14.97 14.90
CA GLU A 93 26.24 14.95 13.80
C GLU A 93 25.23 13.81 13.95
N TYR A 94 23.96 14.12 13.68
CA TYR A 94 22.86 13.18 13.68
C TYR A 94 22.12 13.26 12.35
N ARG A 95 21.48 12.15 11.96
CA ARG A 95 20.74 12.03 10.71
C ARG A 95 19.41 11.33 10.93
N LEU A 96 18.35 11.98 10.46
CA LEU A 96 17.00 11.44 10.32
C LEU A 96 16.78 10.95 8.89
N HIS A 97 16.18 9.77 8.76
CA HIS A 97 15.57 9.28 7.51
C HIS A 97 14.10 8.91 7.74
N VAL A 98 13.23 9.34 6.83
CA VAL A 98 11.82 8.94 6.78
C VAL A 98 11.46 8.54 5.35
N TYR A 99 10.85 7.37 5.17
CA TYR A 99 10.63 6.74 3.87
C TYR A 99 9.15 6.77 3.47
N TYR A 100 8.86 7.11 2.22
CA TYR A 100 7.51 7.23 1.69
C TYR A 100 7.31 6.45 0.39
N ASN A 101 6.18 5.77 0.27
CA ASN A 101 5.80 4.99 -0.91
C ASN A 101 5.30 5.88 -2.06
N LYS A 102 4.84 5.23 -3.15
CA LYS A 102 4.32 5.92 -4.34
C LYS A 102 3.02 6.72 -4.12
N LYS A 103 2.31 6.46 -3.03
CA LYS A 103 1.10 7.17 -2.59
C LYS A 103 1.42 8.28 -1.59
N ASP A 104 2.71 8.61 -1.40
CA ASP A 104 3.22 9.54 -0.40
C ASP A 104 2.90 9.14 1.05
N GLN A 105 2.63 7.85 1.29
CA GLN A 105 2.41 7.30 2.63
C GLN A 105 3.71 6.77 3.21
N MET A 106 3.91 7.01 4.51
CA MET A 106 5.07 6.53 5.24
C MET A 106 5.11 4.99 5.26
N VAL A 107 6.27 4.39 4.94
CA VAL A 107 6.44 2.92 4.93
C VAL A 107 7.10 2.37 6.19
N SER A 108 7.83 3.20 6.92
CA SER A 108 8.50 2.83 8.18
C SER A 108 8.60 4.03 9.10
N GLY A 109 8.74 3.77 10.41
CA GLY A 109 9.01 4.83 11.39
C GLY A 109 10.31 5.61 11.11
N PRO A 110 10.53 6.73 11.81
CA PRO A 110 11.71 7.56 11.60
C PRO A 110 12.98 6.85 12.06
N HIS A 111 13.99 6.81 11.20
CA HIS A 111 15.30 6.30 11.54
C HIS A 111 16.21 7.45 11.92
N PHE A 112 16.44 7.64 13.22
CA PHE A 112 17.31 8.68 13.75
C PHE A 112 18.62 8.07 14.24
N SER A 113 19.75 8.57 13.74
CA SER A 113 21.04 7.94 13.96
C SER A 113 22.15 8.95 14.22
N MET A 114 23.10 8.59 15.08
CA MET A 114 24.28 9.39 15.39
C MET A 114 25.47 8.93 14.55
N ARG A 115 26.26 9.87 14.04
CA ARG A 115 27.50 9.56 13.31
C ARG A 115 28.58 9.09 14.29
N VAL A 116 29.12 7.88 14.08
CA VAL A 116 30.17 7.28 14.94
C VAL A 116 31.51 7.16 14.19
N GLY A 117 31.54 7.46 12.89
CA GLY A 117 32.76 7.46 12.08
C GLY A 117 32.52 7.94 10.64
N GLN A 118 33.48 7.67 9.74
CA GLN A 118 33.26 7.91 8.31
C GLN A 118 32.16 6.98 7.80
N ASN A 119 31.02 7.56 7.41
CA ASN A 119 29.85 6.87 6.87
C ASN A 119 29.29 5.75 7.78
N LYS A 120 29.58 5.77 9.09
CA LYS A 120 29.02 4.83 10.06
C LYS A 120 28.07 5.57 10.98
N TYR A 121 26.85 5.04 11.07
CA TYR A 121 25.76 5.59 11.88
C TYR A 121 25.29 4.54 12.88
N ARG A 122 24.97 4.99 14.09
CA ARG A 122 24.35 4.17 15.15
C ARG A 122 22.95 4.70 15.40
N GLU A 123 21.95 3.83 15.23
CA GLU A 123 20.55 4.18 15.48
C GLU A 123 20.32 4.50 16.95
N LEU A 124 19.49 5.51 17.19
CA LEU A 124 19.10 5.97 18.52
C LEU A 124 17.66 5.58 18.78
N ASP A 125 17.38 5.18 20.02
CA ASP A 125 16.01 5.04 20.47
C ASP A 125 15.37 6.43 20.60
N VAL A 126 14.43 6.69 19.69
CA VAL A 126 13.63 7.92 19.56
C VAL A 126 12.16 7.67 19.85
N SER A 127 11.81 6.61 20.58
CA SER A 127 10.40 6.28 20.86
C SER A 127 9.61 7.47 21.47
N SER A 128 10.26 8.31 22.28
CA SER A 128 9.65 9.50 22.89
C SER A 128 9.48 10.70 21.95
N VAL A 129 10.27 10.81 20.89
CA VAL A 129 10.28 11.96 19.94
C VAL A 129 10.01 11.56 18.49
N SER A 130 9.68 10.30 18.25
CA SER A 130 9.43 9.73 16.93
C SER A 130 8.43 10.57 16.15
N GLN A 131 7.36 11.01 16.81
CA GLN A 131 6.34 11.80 16.14
C GLN A 131 6.82 13.19 15.72
N GLU A 132 7.61 13.88 16.54
CA GLU A 132 8.14 15.21 16.21
C GLU A 132 9.05 15.13 14.98
N LEU A 133 9.85 14.07 14.89
CA LEU A 133 10.68 13.78 13.72
C LEU A 133 9.85 13.49 12.46
N LEU A 134 8.76 12.73 12.58
CA LEU A 134 7.83 12.49 11.46
C LEU A 134 7.14 13.77 11.02
N THR A 135 6.69 14.55 11.99
CA THR A 135 6.05 15.85 11.77
C THR A 135 6.97 16.80 11.02
N LEU A 136 8.24 16.87 11.42
CA LEU A 136 9.26 17.65 10.72
C LEU A 136 9.37 17.18 9.27
N ALA A 137 9.42 15.86 9.03
CA ALA A 137 9.52 15.31 7.68
C ALA A 137 8.32 15.70 6.81
N GLU A 138 7.11 15.42 7.27
CA GLU A 138 5.85 15.71 6.57
C GLU A 138 5.73 17.20 6.22
N THR A 139 5.90 18.07 7.23
CA THR A 139 5.74 19.53 7.06
C THR A 139 6.85 20.17 6.23
N SER A 140 8.05 19.59 6.20
CA SER A 140 9.16 20.12 5.41
C SER A 140 9.04 19.74 3.94
N MET A 141 8.48 18.57 3.64
CA MET A 141 8.38 18.07 2.26
C MET A 141 7.06 18.42 1.57
N HIS A 142 5.99 18.71 2.33
CA HIS A 142 4.63 18.86 1.78
C HIS A 142 4.58 19.80 0.57
N ASP A 143 5.03 21.04 0.72
CA ASP A 143 4.94 22.07 -0.31
C ASP A 143 5.67 21.66 -1.61
N VAL A 144 6.87 21.08 -1.48
CA VAL A 144 7.65 20.66 -2.65
C VAL A 144 7.05 19.42 -3.33
N ILE A 145 6.49 18.48 -2.58
CA ILE A 145 5.86 17.29 -3.15
C ILE A 145 4.57 17.67 -3.87
N VAL A 146 3.74 18.52 -3.26
CA VAL A 146 2.55 19.08 -3.91
C VAL A 146 2.92 19.78 -5.22
N GLU A 147 3.95 20.64 -5.22
CA GLU A 147 4.41 21.32 -6.43
C GLU A 147 4.88 20.33 -7.52
N ILE A 148 5.61 19.28 -7.13
CA ILE A 148 6.06 18.24 -8.06
C ILE A 148 4.87 17.49 -8.66
N ARG A 149 3.88 17.12 -7.85
CA ARG A 149 2.66 16.40 -8.29
C ARG A 149 1.81 17.26 -9.22
N GLU A 150 1.64 18.54 -8.92
CA GLU A 150 0.96 19.50 -9.80
C GLU A 150 1.66 19.61 -11.16
N LYS A 151 2.97 19.86 -11.14
CA LYS A 151 3.77 20.00 -12.37
C LYS A 151 3.79 18.69 -13.16
N TYR A 152 3.75 17.54 -12.49
CA TYR A 152 3.63 16.22 -13.10
C TYR A 152 2.30 16.09 -13.84
N LEU A 153 1.18 16.34 -13.15
CA LEU A 153 -0.15 16.21 -13.73
C LEU A 153 -0.34 17.15 -14.94
N GLN A 154 0.12 18.40 -14.84
CA GLN A 154 0.10 19.34 -15.96
C GLN A 154 0.89 18.82 -17.17
N THR A 155 2.07 18.26 -16.92
CA THR A 155 2.92 17.69 -17.98
C THR A 155 2.28 16.45 -18.60
N TYR A 156 1.74 15.55 -17.77
CA TYR A 156 1.06 14.35 -18.20
C TYR A 156 -0.16 14.69 -19.08
N ASN A 157 -1.03 15.59 -18.63
CA ASN A 157 -2.22 16.00 -19.39
C ASN A 157 -1.86 16.64 -20.74
N GLN A 158 -0.80 17.46 -20.78
CA GLN A 158 -0.31 18.03 -22.04
C GLN A 158 0.19 16.95 -23.01
N LEU A 159 0.96 15.98 -22.51
CA LEU A 159 1.46 14.87 -23.32
C LEU A 159 0.33 13.95 -23.80
N GLU A 160 -0.67 13.70 -22.95
CA GLU A 160 -1.83 12.88 -23.30
C GLU A 160 -2.70 13.54 -24.38
N LEU A 161 -2.90 14.85 -24.30
CA LEU A 161 -3.61 15.61 -25.34
C LEU A 161 -2.84 15.56 -26.68
N GLU A 162 -1.50 15.67 -26.62
CA GLU A 162 -0.68 15.53 -27.82
C GLU A 162 -0.67 14.09 -28.37
N TYR A 163 -0.67 13.08 -27.49
CA TYR A 163 -0.80 11.66 -27.84
C TYR A 163 -2.10 11.42 -28.61
N GLN A 164 -3.25 11.86 -28.09
CA GLN A 164 -4.55 11.71 -28.76
C GLN A 164 -4.58 12.40 -30.13
N ARG A 165 -3.99 13.60 -30.22
CA ARG A 165 -3.86 14.32 -31.50
C ARG A 165 -3.00 13.55 -32.51
N LEU A 166 -1.86 13.00 -32.08
CA LEU A 166 -0.97 12.23 -32.96
C LEU A 166 -1.58 10.90 -33.39
N ASP A 167 -2.31 10.22 -32.50
CA ASP A 167 -3.04 8.98 -32.81
C ASP A 167 -4.07 9.20 -33.93
N ASN A 168 -4.86 10.27 -33.82
CA ASN A 168 -5.82 10.67 -34.84
C ASN A 168 -5.14 11.03 -36.17
N GLN A 169 -4.07 11.83 -36.13
CA GLN A 169 -3.33 12.22 -37.34
C GLN A 169 -2.68 11.02 -38.03
N CYS A 170 -2.07 10.10 -37.28
CA CYS A 170 -1.45 8.91 -37.84
C CYS A 170 -2.50 7.95 -38.43
N SER A 171 -3.68 7.87 -37.83
CA SER A 171 -4.79 7.06 -38.35
C SER A 171 -5.28 7.58 -39.71
N LEU A 172 -5.49 8.90 -39.85
CA LEU A 172 -5.87 9.53 -41.12
C LEU A 172 -4.79 9.36 -42.19
N LEU A 173 -3.53 9.64 -41.86
CA LEU A 173 -2.41 9.51 -42.79
C LEU A 173 -2.12 8.06 -43.19
N TYR A 174 -2.57 7.09 -42.40
CA TYR A 174 -2.41 5.68 -42.73
C TYR A 174 -3.32 5.24 -43.89
N GLU A 175 -4.52 5.82 -43.99
CA GLU A 175 -5.45 5.59 -45.10
C GLU A 175 -4.87 6.18 -46.39
N GLU A 176 -4.20 7.32 -46.30
CA GLU A 176 -3.54 8.02 -47.41
C GLU A 176 -2.04 7.68 -47.55
N ARG A 177 -1.59 6.58 -46.94
CA ARG A 177 -0.14 6.29 -46.78
C ARG A 177 0.64 6.19 -48.08
N GLU A 178 -0.01 5.84 -49.18
CA GLU A 178 0.65 5.70 -50.49
C GLU A 178 1.00 7.07 -51.09
N SER A 179 0.17 8.09 -50.89
CA SER A 179 0.38 9.46 -51.39
C SER A 179 1.11 10.36 -50.40
N LYS A 180 0.98 10.13 -49.08
CA LYS A 180 1.57 10.95 -48.01
C LYS A 180 2.60 10.22 -47.14
N ARG A 181 3.31 9.25 -47.72
CA ARG A 181 4.21 8.35 -46.98
C ARG A 181 5.28 9.05 -46.13
N ALA A 182 5.94 10.08 -46.68
CA ALA A 182 7.00 10.79 -45.97
C ALA A 182 6.46 11.53 -44.74
N GLU A 183 5.29 12.16 -44.86
CA GLU A 183 4.59 12.82 -43.77
C GLU A 183 4.16 11.82 -42.71
N TYR A 184 3.58 10.69 -43.13
CA TYR A 184 3.19 9.59 -42.24
C TYR A 184 4.38 9.07 -41.41
N VAL A 185 5.52 8.79 -42.05
CA VAL A 185 6.74 8.32 -41.37
C VAL A 185 7.27 9.37 -40.38
N ALA A 186 7.24 10.66 -40.74
CA ALA A 186 7.67 11.74 -39.85
C ALA A 186 6.76 11.86 -38.61
N LYS A 187 5.43 11.78 -38.80
CA LYS A 187 4.45 11.79 -37.70
C LYS A 187 4.58 10.56 -36.81
N LEU A 188 4.80 9.39 -37.39
CA LEU A 188 5.00 8.15 -36.65
C LEU A 188 6.25 8.21 -35.75
N LYS A 189 7.35 8.80 -36.21
CA LYS A 189 8.55 9.04 -35.38
C LYS A 189 8.24 9.95 -34.18
N ASN A 190 7.45 11.00 -34.38
CA ASN A 190 7.02 11.86 -33.27
C ASN A 190 6.11 11.12 -32.29
N PHE A 191 5.22 10.27 -32.82
CA PHE A 191 4.31 9.48 -32.01
C PHE A 191 5.04 8.43 -31.16
N ILE A 192 6.09 7.81 -31.69
CA ILE A 192 7.00 6.94 -30.95
C ILE A 192 7.68 7.70 -29.80
N LYS A 193 8.27 8.88 -30.07
CA LYS A 193 8.89 9.69 -29.00
C LYS A 193 7.89 10.10 -27.91
N MET A 194 6.64 10.36 -28.29
CA MET A 194 5.55 10.70 -27.37
C MET A 194 5.20 9.52 -26.47
N THR A 195 4.95 8.35 -27.07
CA THR A 195 4.62 7.13 -26.32
C THR A 195 5.77 6.64 -25.44
N GLU A 196 7.03 6.80 -25.89
CA GLU A 196 8.21 6.58 -25.04
C GLU A 196 8.17 7.49 -23.81
N SER A 197 7.93 8.79 -24.00
CA SER A 197 7.85 9.76 -22.90
C SER A 197 6.72 9.42 -21.92
N LEU A 198 5.52 9.13 -22.41
CA LEU A 198 4.38 8.75 -21.56
C LEU A 198 4.61 7.42 -20.82
N SER A 199 5.27 6.44 -21.46
CA SER A 199 5.61 5.16 -20.83
C SER A 199 6.60 5.28 -19.66
N LEU A 200 7.38 6.36 -19.62
CA LEU A 200 8.27 6.65 -18.49
C LEU A 200 7.54 7.36 -17.33
N LEU A 201 6.42 8.02 -17.63
CA LEU A 201 5.66 8.83 -16.69
C LEU A 201 4.42 8.13 -16.13
N THR A 202 4.22 6.85 -16.43
CA THR A 202 3.07 6.05 -15.99
C THR A 202 3.54 4.67 -15.53
N SER A 203 2.81 4.05 -14.61
CA SER A 203 3.11 2.69 -14.16
C SER A 203 2.47 1.61 -15.05
N HIS A 204 1.34 1.93 -15.68
CA HIS A 204 0.61 0.99 -16.52
C HIS A 204 1.30 0.72 -17.86
N ASN A 205 1.10 -0.46 -18.44
CA ASN A 205 1.85 -0.90 -19.62
C ASN A 205 1.31 -0.38 -20.98
N HIS A 206 0.17 0.32 -21.00
CA HIS A 206 -0.49 0.77 -22.24
C HIS A 206 0.46 1.50 -23.21
N TYR A 207 1.10 2.60 -22.78
CA TYR A 207 1.96 3.39 -23.67
C TYR A 207 3.24 2.65 -24.07
N ALA A 208 3.77 1.76 -23.21
CA ALA A 208 4.91 0.94 -23.56
C ALA A 208 4.56 -0.08 -24.67
N GLN A 209 3.38 -0.70 -24.60
CA GLN A 209 2.86 -1.56 -25.66
C GLN A 209 2.61 -0.78 -26.95
N LYS A 210 1.98 0.40 -26.86
CA LYS A 210 1.76 1.28 -28.01
C LYS A 210 3.09 1.73 -28.64
N HIS A 211 4.08 2.09 -27.83
CA HIS A 211 5.43 2.45 -28.29
C HIS A 211 6.08 1.31 -29.09
N LEU A 212 6.04 0.08 -28.58
CA LEU A 212 6.55 -1.10 -29.28
C LEU A 212 5.83 -1.30 -30.61
N PHE A 213 4.50 -1.22 -30.60
CA PHE A 213 3.67 -1.36 -31.79
C PHE A 213 4.01 -0.30 -32.87
N LEU A 214 4.07 0.98 -32.50
CA LEU A 214 4.40 2.07 -33.43
C LEU A 214 5.83 1.93 -33.97
N THR A 215 6.78 1.49 -33.15
CA THR A 215 8.16 1.23 -33.57
C THR A 215 8.24 0.14 -34.63
N ARG A 216 7.43 -0.92 -34.49
CA ARG A 216 7.31 -1.99 -35.51
C ARG A 216 6.75 -1.42 -36.82
N MET A 217 5.68 -0.64 -36.73
CA MET A 217 5.08 0.00 -37.91
C MET A 217 6.07 0.90 -38.64
N LEU A 218 6.91 1.64 -37.91
CA LEU A 218 7.93 2.49 -38.53
C LEU A 218 8.94 1.67 -39.32
N LYS A 219 9.43 0.55 -38.77
CA LYS A 219 10.37 -0.35 -39.47
C LYS A 219 9.76 -0.86 -40.78
N THR A 220 8.51 -1.31 -40.77
CA THR A 220 7.81 -1.78 -41.97
C THR A 220 7.58 -0.64 -42.98
N ALA A 221 7.17 0.53 -42.51
CA ALA A 221 6.98 1.72 -43.34
C ALA A 221 8.30 2.23 -43.95
N GLN A 222 9.46 1.89 -43.40
CA GLN A 222 10.76 2.21 -43.97
C GLN A 222 11.27 1.11 -44.92
N ALA A 223 11.03 -0.17 -44.62
CA ALA A 223 11.49 -1.30 -45.43
C ALA A 223 10.87 -1.37 -46.84
N VAL A 224 9.69 -0.79 -47.05
CA VAL A 224 9.03 -0.73 -48.37
C VAL A 224 9.38 0.58 -49.13
N MET A 225 10.49 1.25 -48.79
CA MET A 225 11.09 2.26 -49.67
C MET A 225 11.89 1.55 -50.77
N PRO A 226 11.56 1.73 -52.07
CA PRO A 226 12.52 1.43 -53.11
C PRO A 226 13.72 2.37 -52.93
N GLU A 227 14.94 1.85 -53.06
CA GLU A 227 16.17 2.62 -53.21
C GLU A 227 16.09 3.49 -54.49
N ALA A 228 15.32 4.58 -54.46
CA ALA A 228 15.24 5.52 -55.56
C ALA A 228 16.48 6.44 -55.63
N GLU A 229 17.38 6.39 -54.65
CA GLU A 229 18.61 7.20 -54.61
C GLU A 229 19.85 6.46 -55.13
N ALA A 230 19.83 5.13 -55.27
CA ALA A 230 21.00 4.38 -55.76
C ALA A 230 21.23 4.49 -57.28
N VAL A 231 20.26 4.98 -58.06
CA VAL A 231 20.35 5.08 -59.53
C VAL A 231 20.77 6.49 -60.00
N ARG A 232 20.79 7.51 -59.13
CA ARG A 232 21.17 8.88 -59.53
C ARG A 232 22.67 9.17 -59.52
N ASN A 233 23.50 8.26 -59.00
CA ASN A 233 24.96 8.39 -58.97
C ASN A 233 25.69 7.31 -59.80
N ALA A 234 25.07 6.83 -60.88
CA ALA A 234 25.82 6.09 -61.90
C ALA A 234 26.62 7.10 -62.75
N PRO A 235 27.97 7.01 -62.82
CA PRO A 235 28.76 7.91 -63.64
C PRO A 235 28.45 7.68 -65.11
N ILE A 236 28.07 8.75 -65.80
CA ILE A 236 27.99 8.80 -67.27
C ILE A 236 29.36 8.42 -67.81
N THR A 237 29.43 7.26 -68.46
CA THR A 237 30.62 6.77 -69.14
C THR A 237 30.81 7.61 -70.40
N ALA A 238 31.73 8.58 -70.36
CA ALA A 238 32.18 9.28 -71.54
C ALA A 238 33.04 8.34 -72.39
N VAL A 239 32.61 8.14 -73.63
CA VAL A 239 33.40 7.54 -74.69
C VAL A 239 34.57 8.49 -75.00
N SER A 240 35.80 8.05 -74.79
CA SER A 240 36.93 8.51 -75.61
C SER A 240 38.04 7.48 -75.63
N SER A 241 38.52 7.29 -76.84
CA SER A 241 39.39 6.27 -77.37
C SER A 241 40.88 6.47 -77.06
N HIS A 242 41.62 5.35 -77.18
CA HIS A 242 43.00 5.22 -77.67
C HIS A 242 44.18 5.22 -76.67
N PRO A 243 45.31 4.54 -77.03
CA PRO A 243 45.75 3.34 -76.32
C PRO A 243 47.26 3.33 -75.93
N SER A 244 47.71 2.15 -75.47
CA SER A 244 49.13 1.74 -75.32
C SER A 244 49.80 2.25 -74.04
N SER A 245 50.75 1.59 -73.39
CA SER A 245 51.45 0.31 -73.60
C SER A 245 52.15 -0.03 -72.27
N ASN A 246 52.48 -1.33 -72.07
CA ASN A 246 53.69 -1.83 -71.38
C ASN A 246 53.94 -1.39 -69.91
N SER A 247 54.24 -2.25 -68.94
CA SER A 247 54.94 -3.53 -69.01
C SER A 247 55.06 -4.11 -67.59
N SER A 248 55.18 -5.45 -67.52
CA SER A 248 56.01 -6.20 -66.55
C SER A 248 55.58 -6.19 -65.06
N LYS A 249 55.71 -7.24 -64.26
CA LYS A 249 56.30 -8.58 -64.37
C LYS A 249 55.92 -9.30 -63.06
N LYS A 250 55.66 -10.62 -63.15
CA LYS A 250 56.11 -11.70 -62.21
C LYS A 250 55.70 -11.61 -60.72
N ASN A 251 55.29 -12.67 -60.01
CA ASN A 251 55.61 -14.09 -60.12
C ASN A 251 54.65 -14.92 -59.23
N ASN A 252 54.30 -16.11 -59.73
CA ASN A 252 54.26 -17.43 -59.09
C ASN A 252 53.86 -17.58 -57.61
N ALA A 253 52.84 -18.42 -57.34
CA ALA A 253 53.08 -19.80 -56.91
C ALA A 253 51.78 -20.65 -56.89
N SER A 254 52.00 -21.93 -57.15
CA SER A 254 51.15 -23.09 -57.42
C SER A 254 50.25 -23.63 -56.29
N LYS A 255 49.04 -24.11 -56.69
CA LYS A 255 48.28 -25.37 -56.39
C LYS A 255 48.29 -25.97 -54.94
N PRO A 256 47.26 -26.76 -54.51
CA PRO A 256 46.28 -27.50 -55.33
C PRO A 256 44.80 -27.40 -54.92
N THR A 257 43.98 -27.67 -55.92
CA THR A 257 42.56 -28.02 -55.93
C THR A 257 42.13 -29.05 -54.88
N ALA A 258 41.14 -28.69 -54.06
CA ALA A 258 40.21 -29.57 -53.36
C ALA A 258 38.77 -29.14 -53.72
N PRO A 259 37.79 -30.06 -53.77
CA PRO A 259 36.62 -29.93 -54.63
C PRO A 259 35.60 -28.91 -54.11
N LEU A 260 35.14 -28.05 -55.04
CA LEU A 260 33.97 -27.19 -54.94
C LEU A 260 32.70 -28.03 -54.75
N ALA A 261 32.41 -28.46 -53.53
CA ALA A 261 31.16 -29.13 -53.19
C ALA A 261 30.68 -28.76 -51.78
N SER A 262 30.54 -27.46 -51.46
CA SER A 262 29.95 -27.06 -50.16
C SER A 262 29.38 -25.63 -50.09
N VAL A 263 28.95 -25.03 -51.21
CA VAL A 263 28.26 -23.72 -51.17
C VAL A 263 26.72 -23.87 -51.25
N ASN A 264 26.22 -24.99 -51.80
CA ASN A 264 24.77 -25.22 -51.96
C ASN A 264 24.02 -25.65 -50.68
N SER A 265 24.70 -26.09 -49.62
CA SER A 265 24.04 -26.52 -48.38
C SER A 265 23.58 -25.34 -47.50
N LYS A 266 24.31 -24.21 -47.52
CA LYS A 266 23.94 -23.00 -46.76
C LYS A 266 22.79 -22.21 -47.40
N ALA A 267 22.70 -22.20 -48.73
CA ALA A 267 21.60 -21.54 -49.46
C ALA A 267 20.26 -22.28 -49.28
N LYS A 268 20.26 -23.63 -49.41
CA LYS A 268 19.06 -24.45 -49.17
C LYS A 268 18.53 -24.34 -47.73
N ARG A 269 19.43 -24.27 -46.74
CA ARG A 269 19.04 -24.13 -45.31
C ARG A 269 18.42 -22.76 -45.00
N LYS A 270 18.89 -21.68 -45.63
CA LYS A 270 18.26 -20.35 -45.54
C LYS A 270 16.88 -20.31 -46.21
N GLN A 271 16.73 -20.94 -47.38
CA GLN A 271 15.46 -20.97 -48.10
C GLN A 271 14.36 -21.78 -47.38
N ALA A 272 14.72 -22.90 -46.75
CA ALA A 272 13.78 -23.69 -45.95
C ALA A 272 13.32 -22.94 -44.68
N ALA A 273 14.22 -22.19 -44.03
CA ALA A 273 13.86 -21.35 -42.88
C ALA A 273 12.91 -20.21 -43.28
N LEU A 274 13.14 -19.59 -44.45
CA LEU A 274 12.29 -18.53 -44.99
C LEU A 274 10.89 -19.05 -45.31
N GLN A 275 10.78 -20.24 -45.94
CA GLN A 275 9.49 -20.87 -46.23
C GLN A 275 8.71 -21.26 -44.97
N LYS A 276 9.40 -21.70 -43.91
CA LYS A 276 8.76 -21.98 -42.62
C LYS A 276 8.15 -20.70 -42.02
N ILE A 277 8.91 -19.61 -41.99
CA ILE A 277 8.44 -18.31 -41.50
C ILE A 277 7.26 -17.80 -42.32
N THR A 278 7.31 -17.90 -43.67
CA THR A 278 6.19 -17.48 -44.53
C THR A 278 4.92 -18.29 -44.25
N ARG A 279 5.03 -19.60 -43.98
CA ARG A 279 3.87 -20.43 -43.61
C ARG A 279 3.29 -20.01 -42.26
N GLU A 280 4.14 -19.85 -41.24
CA GLU A 280 3.72 -19.42 -39.91
C GLU A 280 3.05 -18.03 -39.95
N LEU A 281 3.59 -17.09 -40.74
CA LEU A 281 2.96 -15.78 -40.94
C LEU A 281 1.60 -15.87 -41.64
N GLY A 282 1.46 -16.79 -42.60
CA GLY A 282 0.19 -17.05 -43.30
C GLY A 282 -0.83 -17.80 -42.43
N ASP A 283 -0.40 -18.56 -41.43
CA ASP A 283 -1.28 -19.12 -40.40
C ASP A 283 -1.80 -18.00 -39.48
N ILE A 284 -0.91 -17.11 -38.99
CA ILE A 284 -1.29 -15.93 -38.21
C ILE A 284 -2.29 -15.07 -38.98
N GLU A 285 -2.06 -14.82 -40.27
CA GLU A 285 -2.99 -14.03 -41.09
C GLU A 285 -4.39 -14.66 -41.15
N ARG A 286 -4.49 -15.98 -41.29
CA ARG A 286 -5.77 -16.70 -41.23
C ARG A 286 -6.45 -16.60 -39.86
N HIS A 287 -5.67 -16.59 -38.78
CA HIS A 287 -6.19 -16.33 -37.43
C HIS A 287 -6.72 -14.90 -37.28
N VAL A 288 -6.00 -13.91 -37.80
CA VAL A 288 -6.41 -12.49 -37.80
C VAL A 288 -7.68 -12.28 -38.62
N ASP A 289 -7.82 -12.92 -39.78
CA ASP A 289 -9.04 -12.87 -40.58
C ASP A 289 -10.25 -13.48 -39.84
N ARG A 290 -10.05 -14.53 -39.03
CA ARG A 290 -11.10 -15.08 -38.17
C ARG A 290 -11.49 -14.11 -37.06
N LEU A 291 -10.52 -13.48 -36.40
CA LEU A 291 -10.79 -12.47 -35.38
C LEU A 291 -11.53 -11.27 -35.96
N ALA A 292 -11.15 -10.80 -37.14
CA ALA A 292 -11.83 -9.69 -37.82
C ALA A 292 -13.29 -10.01 -38.13
N LYS A 293 -13.58 -11.26 -38.56
CA LYS A 293 -14.97 -11.72 -38.76
C LYS A 293 -15.74 -11.79 -37.45
N GLN A 294 -15.13 -12.30 -36.38
CA GLN A 294 -15.75 -12.33 -35.04
C GLN A 294 -16.06 -10.92 -34.54
N PHE A 295 -15.12 -10.00 -34.70
CA PHE A 295 -15.31 -8.60 -34.34
C PHE A 295 -16.43 -7.94 -35.15
N ALA A 296 -16.49 -8.17 -36.47
CA ALA A 296 -17.58 -7.66 -37.30
C ALA A 296 -18.96 -8.25 -36.94
N SER A 297 -19.01 -9.48 -36.42
CA SER A 297 -20.26 -10.11 -35.96
C SER A 297 -20.72 -9.65 -34.57
N LEU A 298 -19.84 -9.02 -33.79
CA LEU A 298 -20.19 -8.42 -32.50
C LEU A 298 -20.85 -7.07 -32.75
N THR A 299 -22.17 -7.05 -32.88
CA THR A 299 -22.93 -5.80 -32.90
C THR A 299 -23.39 -5.42 -31.48
N PRO A 300 -23.27 -4.15 -31.07
CA PRO A 300 -23.76 -3.68 -29.77
C PRO A 300 -25.27 -3.96 -29.57
N GLU A 301 -26.03 -3.91 -30.66
CA GLU A 301 -27.50 -4.01 -30.68
C GLU A 301 -28.02 -5.44 -30.45
N SER A 302 -27.23 -6.47 -30.72
CA SER A 302 -27.62 -7.88 -30.51
C SER A 302 -27.34 -8.38 -29.08
N SER A 303 -26.69 -7.56 -28.25
CA SER A 303 -26.16 -7.94 -26.92
C SER A 303 -26.90 -7.32 -25.73
N SER A 304 -28.06 -6.69 -25.96
CA SER A 304 -28.84 -5.95 -24.95
C SER A 304 -29.37 -6.78 -23.76
N GLN A 305 -29.16 -8.10 -23.73
CA GLN A 305 -29.58 -8.97 -22.63
C GLN A 305 -28.42 -9.47 -21.72
N ASP A 306 -27.14 -9.36 -22.13
CA ASP A 306 -26.02 -9.78 -21.27
C ASP A 306 -24.74 -8.96 -21.58
N GLU A 307 -24.65 -7.76 -20.97
CA GLU A 307 -23.48 -6.89 -21.10
C GLU A 307 -22.18 -7.56 -20.64
N LEU A 308 -22.27 -8.49 -19.68
CA LEU A 308 -21.12 -9.16 -19.12
C LEU A 308 -20.55 -10.19 -20.10
N ALA A 309 -21.41 -10.94 -20.78
CA ALA A 309 -20.99 -11.82 -21.89
C ALA A 309 -20.36 -11.03 -23.05
N TYR A 310 -20.98 -9.94 -23.47
CA TYR A 310 -20.41 -9.07 -24.52
C TYR A 310 -19.03 -8.54 -24.14
N THR A 311 -18.87 -8.07 -22.89
CA THR A 311 -17.59 -7.57 -22.39
C THR A 311 -16.52 -8.66 -22.35
N ARG A 312 -16.87 -9.90 -21.96
CA ARG A 312 -15.95 -11.05 -22.01
C ARG A 312 -15.50 -11.34 -23.43
N SER A 313 -16.41 -11.32 -24.41
CA SER A 313 -16.08 -11.55 -25.82
C SER A 313 -15.12 -10.48 -26.36
N LEU A 314 -15.36 -9.19 -26.06
CA LEU A 314 -14.44 -8.13 -26.43
C LEU A 314 -13.06 -8.28 -25.79
N ALA A 315 -13.01 -8.61 -24.49
CA ALA A 315 -11.76 -8.82 -23.76
C ALA A 315 -10.94 -9.99 -24.35
N ASP A 316 -11.59 -11.10 -24.68
CA ASP A 316 -10.95 -12.26 -25.31
C ASP A 316 -10.43 -11.93 -26.72
N LEU A 317 -11.21 -11.22 -27.54
CA LEU A 317 -10.75 -10.77 -28.86
C LEU A 317 -9.53 -9.85 -28.76
N TRP A 318 -9.54 -8.91 -27.82
CA TRP A 318 -8.40 -8.02 -27.57
C TRP A 318 -7.15 -8.81 -27.14
N ALA A 319 -7.30 -9.75 -26.21
CA ALA A 319 -6.20 -10.59 -25.74
C ALA A 319 -5.59 -11.42 -26.87
N ARG A 320 -6.43 -12.06 -27.71
CA ARG A 320 -5.98 -12.83 -28.88
C ARG A 320 -5.33 -11.95 -29.94
N CYS A 321 -5.87 -10.76 -30.20
CA CYS A 321 -5.27 -9.81 -31.13
C CYS A 321 -3.86 -9.41 -30.69
N ASN A 322 -3.68 -9.13 -29.39
CA ASN A 322 -2.37 -8.84 -28.81
C ASN A 322 -1.42 -10.04 -28.88
N GLN A 323 -1.91 -11.26 -28.60
CA GLN A 323 -1.11 -12.48 -28.73
C GLN A 323 -0.58 -12.65 -30.15
N TYR A 324 -1.45 -12.58 -31.17
CA TYR A 324 -1.02 -12.72 -32.56
C TYR A 324 -0.11 -11.56 -33.01
N SER A 325 -0.30 -10.36 -32.47
CA SER A 325 0.66 -9.26 -32.70
C SER A 325 2.05 -9.56 -32.12
N LEU A 326 2.15 -10.27 -30.99
CA LEU A 326 3.44 -10.67 -30.41
C LEU A 326 4.08 -11.83 -31.19
N GLU A 327 3.29 -12.82 -31.59
CA GLU A 327 3.77 -13.95 -32.41
C GLU A 327 4.31 -13.47 -33.76
N ALA A 328 3.60 -12.56 -34.42
CA ALA A 328 4.06 -11.95 -35.67
C ALA A 328 5.40 -11.21 -35.49
N ASP A 329 5.62 -10.55 -34.34
CA ASP A 329 6.86 -9.82 -34.03
C ASP A 329 8.07 -10.76 -33.85
N LEU A 330 7.89 -11.89 -33.18
CA LEU A 330 8.93 -12.91 -33.02
C LEU A 330 9.39 -13.47 -34.38
N LEU A 331 8.47 -13.59 -35.34
CA LEU A 331 8.77 -14.07 -36.68
C LEU A 331 9.46 -13.00 -37.54
N LEU A 332 8.99 -11.76 -37.50
CA LEU A 332 9.49 -10.65 -38.31
C LEU A 332 10.85 -10.11 -37.85
N SER A 333 11.14 -10.15 -36.54
CA SER A 333 12.44 -9.72 -35.99
C SER A 333 13.62 -10.58 -36.45
N SER A 334 13.34 -11.75 -37.04
CA SER A 334 14.37 -12.70 -37.49
C SER A 334 14.96 -12.41 -38.88
N GLN A 335 14.34 -11.58 -39.75
CA GLN A 335 14.83 -11.30 -41.12
C GLN A 335 14.41 -9.93 -41.71
N THR A 336 15.31 -9.29 -42.48
CA THR A 336 15.22 -7.88 -42.94
C THR A 336 14.47 -7.60 -44.25
N SER A 337 13.81 -8.56 -44.91
CA SER A 337 13.22 -8.28 -46.24
C SER A 337 11.98 -9.09 -46.60
N ILE A 338 11.02 -9.22 -45.69
CA ILE A 338 9.67 -9.65 -46.09
C ILE A 338 8.92 -8.40 -46.58
N GLY A 339 9.09 -8.11 -47.87
CA GLY A 339 8.23 -7.16 -48.57
C GLY A 339 6.78 -7.67 -48.56
N ASN A 340 5.85 -6.77 -48.26
CA ASN A 340 4.39 -7.01 -48.17
C ASN A 340 3.92 -7.95 -47.06
N SER A 341 3.82 -7.45 -45.83
CA SER A 341 3.00 -8.12 -44.80
C SER A 341 1.59 -7.52 -44.77
N GLN A 342 0.69 -7.99 -45.64
CA GLN A 342 -0.76 -7.73 -45.51
C GLN A 342 -1.27 -8.08 -44.10
N CYS A 343 -0.66 -9.08 -43.46
CA CYS A 343 -0.86 -9.44 -42.06
C CYS A 343 -0.69 -8.26 -41.09
N LEU A 344 0.39 -7.46 -41.17
CA LEU A 344 0.59 -6.32 -40.26
C LEU A 344 -0.44 -5.21 -40.48
N SER A 345 -0.81 -4.94 -41.73
CA SER A 345 -1.86 -3.94 -42.02
C SER A 345 -3.22 -4.37 -41.46
N LYS A 346 -3.56 -5.67 -41.59
CA LYS A 346 -4.79 -6.24 -41.03
C LYS A 346 -4.78 -6.21 -39.50
N LEU A 347 -3.67 -6.62 -38.89
CA LEU A 347 -3.48 -6.55 -37.43
C LEU A 347 -3.64 -5.13 -36.92
N GLN A 348 -3.07 -4.14 -37.62
CA GLN A 348 -3.20 -2.73 -37.24
C GLN A 348 -4.64 -2.23 -37.35
N GLN A 349 -5.34 -2.51 -38.45
CA GLN A 349 -6.74 -2.14 -38.62
C GLN A 349 -7.62 -2.78 -37.54
N LEU A 350 -7.43 -4.08 -37.30
CA LEU A 350 -8.17 -4.81 -36.27
C LEU A 350 -7.87 -4.28 -34.87
N THR A 351 -6.59 -4.03 -34.54
CA THR A 351 -6.18 -3.49 -33.24
C THR A 351 -6.79 -2.11 -33.01
N SER A 352 -6.72 -1.20 -33.99
CA SER A 352 -7.32 0.14 -33.88
C SER A 352 -8.84 0.06 -33.71
N GLY A 353 -9.52 -0.79 -34.48
CA GLY A 353 -10.96 -1.02 -34.37
C GLY A 353 -11.37 -1.58 -33.01
N LEU A 354 -10.68 -2.61 -32.52
CA LEU A 354 -10.92 -3.20 -31.21
C LEU A 354 -10.59 -2.22 -30.07
N GLU A 355 -9.50 -1.45 -30.17
CA GLU A 355 -9.10 -0.45 -29.17
C GLU A 355 -10.20 0.60 -29.02
N LYS A 356 -10.71 1.12 -30.14
CA LYS A 356 -11.81 2.08 -30.16
C LYS A 356 -13.10 1.49 -29.56
N ALA A 357 -13.45 0.26 -29.94
CA ALA A 357 -14.65 -0.42 -29.43
C ALA A 357 -14.55 -0.71 -27.93
N CYS A 358 -13.43 -1.28 -27.47
CA CYS A 358 -13.20 -1.57 -26.06
C CYS A 358 -13.14 -0.29 -25.22
N LYS A 359 -12.50 0.78 -25.71
CA LYS A 359 -12.47 2.09 -25.04
C LYS A 359 -13.87 2.68 -24.92
N ALA A 360 -14.64 2.69 -26.00
CA ALA A 360 -16.01 3.20 -25.98
C ALA A 360 -16.90 2.38 -25.03
N HIS A 361 -16.79 1.05 -25.09
CA HIS A 361 -17.54 0.15 -24.22
C HIS A 361 -17.13 0.31 -22.75
N PHE A 362 -15.84 0.39 -22.44
CA PHE A 362 -15.38 0.63 -21.07
C PHE A 362 -15.95 1.93 -20.49
N LEU A 363 -15.91 3.02 -21.26
CA LEU A 363 -16.49 4.30 -20.82
C LEU A 363 -18.01 4.24 -20.65
N HIS A 364 -18.70 3.47 -21.50
CA HIS A 364 -20.13 3.18 -21.34
C HIS A 364 -20.42 2.40 -20.06
N LEU A 365 -19.67 1.33 -19.79
CA LEU A 365 -19.80 0.52 -18.58
C LEU A 365 -19.62 1.34 -17.30
N LEU A 366 -18.65 2.26 -17.29
CA LEU A 366 -18.44 3.17 -16.15
C LEU A 366 -19.64 4.10 -15.94
N LYS A 367 -20.22 4.61 -17.03
CA LYS A 367 -21.39 5.49 -16.98
C LYS A 367 -22.65 4.77 -16.50
N GLU A 368 -22.88 3.55 -16.97
CA GLU A 368 -24.02 2.69 -16.59
C GLU A 368 -23.80 1.94 -15.26
N LYS A 369 -22.71 2.26 -14.52
CA LYS A 369 -22.34 1.64 -13.23
C LYS A 369 -22.15 0.11 -13.30
N GLN A 370 -21.81 -0.42 -14.47
CA GLN A 370 -21.57 -1.85 -14.70
C GLN A 370 -20.12 -2.24 -14.35
N PHE A 371 -19.72 -1.99 -13.10
CA PHE A 371 -18.32 -2.16 -12.65
C PHE A 371 -17.81 -3.60 -12.72
N ALA A 372 -18.69 -4.58 -12.52
CA ALA A 372 -18.34 -6.00 -12.63
C ALA A 372 -17.88 -6.36 -14.05
N ALA A 373 -18.55 -5.83 -15.07
CA ALA A 373 -18.15 -5.97 -16.46
C ALA A 373 -16.90 -5.13 -16.76
N ALA A 374 -16.84 -3.87 -16.30
CA ALA A 374 -15.70 -2.98 -16.52
C ALA A 374 -14.38 -3.58 -16.03
N LYS A 375 -14.40 -4.30 -14.90
CA LYS A 375 -13.24 -5.01 -14.32
C LYS A 375 -12.59 -6.04 -15.26
N LEU A 376 -13.32 -6.55 -16.26
CA LEU A 376 -12.79 -7.49 -17.24
C LEU A 376 -11.89 -6.80 -18.29
N LEU A 377 -12.04 -5.49 -18.48
CA LEU A 377 -11.28 -4.69 -19.44
C LEU A 377 -10.04 -4.05 -18.80
N GLN A 378 -9.22 -4.86 -18.11
CA GLN A 378 -8.06 -4.40 -17.35
C GLN A 378 -7.05 -3.58 -18.15
N ASN A 379 -6.89 -3.89 -19.44
CA ASN A 379 -6.00 -3.15 -20.35
C ASN A 379 -6.43 -1.69 -20.58
N PHE A 380 -7.64 -1.32 -20.18
CA PHE A 380 -8.24 0.00 -20.32
C PHE A 380 -8.34 0.77 -18.99
N HIS A 381 -7.84 0.20 -17.88
CA HIS A 381 -7.78 0.88 -16.58
C HIS A 381 -6.89 2.14 -16.60
N TYR A 382 -6.01 2.29 -17.59
CA TYR A 382 -5.25 3.54 -17.79
C TYR A 382 -6.16 4.76 -18.04
N LEU A 383 -7.42 4.55 -18.40
CA LEU A 383 -8.43 5.60 -18.56
C LEU A 383 -9.03 6.06 -17.21
N LEU A 384 -8.69 5.41 -16.10
CA LEU A 384 -9.06 5.80 -14.74
C LEU A 384 -8.08 6.87 -14.22
N ASP A 385 -8.04 8.00 -14.92
CA ASP A 385 -7.14 9.11 -14.65
C ASP A 385 -7.71 10.11 -13.63
N MET A 386 -6.95 11.19 -13.36
CA MET A 386 -7.43 12.26 -12.48
C MET A 386 -8.69 12.95 -12.98
N ASN A 387 -8.89 13.06 -14.30
CA ASN A 387 -10.09 13.70 -14.82
C ASN A 387 -11.33 12.87 -14.43
N ARG A 388 -11.23 11.53 -14.50
CA ARG A 388 -12.31 10.64 -14.04
C ARG A 388 -12.50 10.66 -12.54
N LEU A 389 -11.43 10.76 -11.75
CA LEU A 389 -11.56 10.95 -10.31
C LEU A 389 -12.31 12.25 -9.99
N CYS A 390 -11.97 13.36 -10.65
CA CYS A 390 -12.69 14.63 -10.50
C CYS A 390 -14.15 14.51 -10.92
N SER A 391 -14.47 13.85 -12.06
CA SER A 391 -15.86 13.63 -12.48
C SER A 391 -16.66 12.80 -11.46
N ALA A 392 -16.06 11.74 -10.90
CA ALA A 392 -16.73 10.92 -9.89
C ALA A 392 -17.05 11.72 -8.61
N LEU A 393 -16.14 12.62 -8.21
CA LEU A 393 -16.34 13.54 -7.09
C LEU A 393 -17.42 14.60 -7.40
N GLU A 394 -17.38 15.20 -8.59
CA GLU A 394 -18.37 16.20 -9.05
C GLU A 394 -19.79 15.61 -9.10
N GLU A 395 -19.93 14.38 -9.58
CA GLU A 395 -21.21 13.65 -9.68
C GLU A 395 -21.66 13.01 -8.35
N LYS A 396 -20.84 13.10 -7.29
CA LYS A 396 -21.04 12.40 -6.00
C LYS A 396 -21.24 10.88 -6.17
N ASN A 397 -20.55 10.29 -7.15
CA ASN A 397 -20.67 8.87 -7.49
C ASN A 397 -19.63 8.05 -6.72
N ALA A 398 -19.98 7.64 -5.49
CA ALA A 398 -19.09 6.90 -4.60
C ALA A 398 -18.66 5.54 -5.16
N GLU A 399 -19.53 4.84 -5.89
CA GLU A 399 -19.21 3.53 -6.49
C GLU A 399 -18.16 3.65 -7.61
N LEU A 400 -18.32 4.67 -8.48
CA LEU A 400 -17.31 4.96 -9.50
C LEU A 400 -15.98 5.37 -8.88
N LEU A 401 -16.01 6.18 -7.81
CA LEU A 401 -14.81 6.55 -7.06
C LEU A 401 -14.12 5.31 -6.48
N ASP A 402 -14.86 4.40 -5.84
CA ASP A 402 -14.30 3.16 -5.28
C ASP A 402 -13.64 2.30 -6.36
N PHE A 403 -14.28 2.20 -7.54
CA PHE A 403 -13.72 1.50 -8.70
C PHE A 403 -12.43 2.15 -9.20
N ILE A 404 -12.41 3.48 -9.36
CA ILE A 404 -11.24 4.25 -9.80
C ILE A 404 -10.06 4.03 -8.83
N LEU A 405 -10.29 4.12 -7.52
CA LEU A 405 -9.22 3.99 -6.52
C LEU A 405 -8.73 2.55 -6.35
N THR A 406 -9.60 1.56 -6.60
CA THR A 406 -9.24 0.14 -6.57
C THR A 406 -8.39 -0.27 -7.76
N HIS A 407 -8.64 0.31 -8.94
CA HIS A 407 -8.06 -0.15 -10.21
C HIS A 407 -7.12 0.85 -10.89
N GLY A 408 -7.06 2.09 -10.44
CA GLY A 408 -6.12 3.12 -10.92
C GLY A 408 -4.76 3.00 -10.23
N ASP A 409 -3.68 2.93 -11.01
CA ASP A 409 -2.34 2.62 -10.49
C ASP A 409 -1.52 3.84 -9.98
N ASP A 410 -1.89 5.05 -10.40
CA ASP A 410 -1.08 6.29 -10.26
C ASP A 410 -1.80 7.44 -9.51
N LEU A 411 -2.84 7.13 -8.75
CA LEU A 411 -3.61 8.14 -8.01
C LEU A 411 -3.04 8.33 -6.59
N VAL A 412 -2.74 9.59 -6.26
CA VAL A 412 -2.30 10.03 -4.92
C VAL A 412 -3.42 10.86 -4.31
N LEU A 413 -3.84 10.56 -3.08
CA LEU A 413 -5.00 11.22 -2.47
C LEU A 413 -4.65 12.44 -1.64
N ASP A 414 -3.57 12.38 -0.87
CA ASP A 414 -3.29 13.39 0.17
C ASP A 414 -2.56 14.63 -0.36
N ASN A 415 -1.67 14.46 -1.34
CA ASN A 415 -0.81 15.52 -1.88
C ASN A 415 -1.11 15.85 -3.36
N GLN A 416 -2.32 15.58 -3.83
CA GLN A 416 -2.73 15.82 -5.21
C GLN A 416 -3.82 16.88 -5.28
N VAL A 417 -3.44 18.04 -5.81
CA VAL A 417 -4.37 19.14 -6.03
C VAL A 417 -5.41 18.79 -7.09
N LEU A 418 -6.65 19.19 -6.81
CA LEU A 418 -7.81 19.04 -7.69
C LEU A 418 -8.25 20.38 -8.23
N ILE A 419 -8.73 20.38 -9.47
CA ILE A 419 -9.42 21.52 -10.07
C ILE A 419 -10.80 21.03 -10.51
N ILE A 420 -11.83 21.43 -9.76
CA ILE A 420 -13.22 21.04 -9.96
C ILE A 420 -14.02 22.33 -10.14
N ASN A 421 -14.78 22.46 -11.22
CA ASN A 421 -15.54 23.68 -11.54
C ASN A 421 -14.71 24.98 -11.47
N LYS A 422 -13.44 24.93 -11.92
CA LYS A 422 -12.44 26.02 -11.86
C LYS A 422 -12.02 26.45 -10.44
N LYS A 423 -12.52 25.81 -9.38
CA LYS A 423 -12.03 26.00 -8.02
C LYS A 423 -10.91 24.99 -7.75
N LYS A 424 -9.80 25.48 -7.19
CA LYS A 424 -8.64 24.68 -6.79
C LYS A 424 -8.89 24.16 -5.37
N TYR A 425 -8.78 22.85 -5.17
CA TYR A 425 -8.84 22.21 -3.86
C TYR A 425 -7.48 21.56 -3.56
N PRO A 426 -7.00 21.61 -2.31
CA PRO A 426 -5.72 21.00 -1.93
C PRO A 426 -5.66 19.49 -2.24
N ASN A 427 -6.77 18.79 -2.03
CA ASN A 427 -6.91 17.35 -2.26
C ASN A 427 -8.39 16.91 -2.31
N ALA A 428 -8.62 15.62 -2.54
CA ALA A 428 -9.95 15.01 -2.62
C ALA A 428 -10.72 15.07 -1.30
N VAL A 429 -10.02 14.94 -0.17
CA VAL A 429 -10.64 15.00 1.16
C VAL A 429 -11.19 16.39 1.44
N SER A 430 -10.42 17.45 1.16
CA SER A 430 -10.86 18.85 1.29
C SER A 430 -12.10 19.12 0.43
N PHE A 431 -12.13 18.63 -0.81
CA PHE A 431 -13.31 18.76 -1.67
C PHE A 431 -14.56 18.11 -1.06
N CYS A 432 -14.45 16.85 -0.61
CA CYS A 432 -15.58 16.15 0.00
C CYS A 432 -16.02 16.81 1.32
N TYR A 433 -15.07 17.36 2.08
CA TYR A 433 -15.34 18.08 3.31
C TYR A 433 -16.20 19.33 3.06
N GLU A 434 -15.76 20.19 2.14
CA GLU A 434 -16.46 21.43 1.78
C GLU A 434 -17.82 21.19 1.09
N THR A 435 -17.96 20.11 0.31
CA THR A 435 -19.21 19.79 -0.41
C THR A 435 -20.16 18.88 0.37
N HIS A 436 -19.78 18.51 1.60
CA HIS A 436 -20.49 17.57 2.47
C HIS A 436 -20.85 16.25 1.78
N SER A 437 -19.92 15.70 0.98
CA SER A 437 -20.12 14.45 0.24
C SER A 437 -19.72 13.25 1.09
N THR A 438 -20.65 12.76 1.93
CA THR A 438 -20.42 11.69 2.92
C THR A 438 -19.88 10.41 2.29
N ASP A 439 -20.54 9.91 1.25
CA ASP A 439 -20.28 8.59 0.68
C ASP A 439 -18.93 8.59 -0.05
N CYS A 440 -18.63 9.66 -0.79
CA CYS A 440 -17.33 9.85 -1.41
C CYS A 440 -16.21 9.96 -0.37
N LEU A 441 -16.43 10.68 0.74
CA LEU A 441 -15.42 10.77 1.81
C LEU A 441 -15.17 9.42 2.47
N ALA A 442 -16.21 8.63 2.71
CA ALA A 442 -16.08 7.27 3.25
C ALA A 442 -15.23 6.39 2.33
N VAL A 443 -15.46 6.46 1.02
CA VAL A 443 -14.64 5.75 0.02
C VAL A 443 -13.19 6.24 0.03
N LEU A 444 -12.93 7.54 0.13
CA LEU A 444 -11.57 8.07 0.23
C LEU A 444 -10.84 7.50 1.46
N ILE A 445 -11.49 7.48 2.64
CA ILE A 445 -10.91 6.94 3.87
C ILE A 445 -10.67 5.43 3.77
N LYS A 446 -11.59 4.68 3.15
CA LYS A 446 -11.42 3.26 2.85
C LYS A 446 -10.14 3.00 2.04
N HIS A 447 -9.78 3.92 1.15
CA HIS A 447 -8.57 3.89 0.33
C HIS A 447 -7.38 4.67 0.94
N ASP A 448 -7.36 4.79 2.28
CA ASP A 448 -6.26 5.37 3.06
C ASP A 448 -6.02 6.87 2.84
N ALA A 449 -7.04 7.64 2.46
CA ALA A 449 -6.95 9.10 2.49
C ALA A 449 -6.91 9.61 3.94
N SER A 450 -6.04 10.58 4.21
CA SER A 450 -5.83 11.12 5.55
C SER A 450 -6.91 12.15 5.92
N LEU A 451 -7.47 12.01 7.13
CA LEU A 451 -8.32 13.05 7.74
C LEU A 451 -7.52 14.04 8.60
N LEU A 452 -6.20 13.92 8.64
CA LEU A 452 -5.31 14.77 9.44
C LEU A 452 -4.83 16.01 8.69
N ILE A 453 -5.43 16.25 7.53
CA ILE A 453 -5.20 17.42 6.69
C ILE A 453 -5.76 18.65 7.44
N PRO A 454 -5.04 19.77 7.45
CA PRO A 454 -5.52 21.00 8.09
C PRO A 454 -6.73 21.58 7.35
N ASP A 455 -7.65 22.15 8.11
CA ASP A 455 -8.71 23.04 7.64
C ASP A 455 -8.20 24.47 7.41
N ASP A 456 -9.11 25.39 7.07
CA ASP A 456 -8.80 26.81 6.85
C ASP A 456 -8.21 27.51 8.10
N HIS A 457 -8.35 26.91 9.29
CA HIS A 457 -7.82 27.40 10.55
C HIS A 457 -6.55 26.66 10.99
N GLY A 458 -6.07 25.70 10.20
CA GLY A 458 -4.90 24.87 10.50
C GLY A 458 -5.18 23.67 11.40
N LEU A 459 -6.44 23.44 11.81
CA LEU A 459 -6.84 22.31 12.64
C LEU A 459 -7.08 21.06 11.78
N PRO A 460 -6.75 19.85 12.25
CA PRO A 460 -7.04 18.63 11.50
C PRO A 460 -8.55 18.45 11.28
N LEU A 461 -8.99 18.14 10.06
CA LEU A 461 -10.42 17.91 9.76
C LEU A 461 -11.07 16.87 10.70
N ALA A 462 -10.33 15.82 11.05
CA ALA A 462 -10.74 14.81 12.02
C ALA A 462 -11.16 15.39 13.39
N TYR A 463 -10.54 16.48 13.84
CA TYR A 463 -10.89 17.14 15.11
C TYR A 463 -12.29 17.76 15.06
N SER A 464 -12.58 18.51 14.00
CA SER A 464 -13.88 19.16 13.79
C SER A 464 -15.00 18.12 13.67
N LEU A 465 -14.75 17.01 12.95
CA LEU A 465 -15.70 15.90 12.83
C LEU A 465 -16.05 15.21 14.16
N LEU A 466 -15.09 15.12 15.09
CA LEU A 466 -15.27 14.45 16.37
C LEU A 466 -15.88 15.36 17.44
N THR A 467 -15.54 16.65 17.42
CA THR A 467 -15.96 17.60 18.45
C THR A 467 -17.33 18.22 18.17
N GLU A 468 -17.69 18.44 16.91
CA GLU A 468 -18.98 19.03 16.55
C GLU A 468 -20.11 17.98 16.61
N PRO A 469 -21.09 18.10 17.54
CA PRO A 469 -22.08 17.05 17.76
C PRO A 469 -22.97 16.75 16.55
N GLY A 470 -23.23 17.78 15.72
CA GLY A 470 -24.12 17.73 14.55
C GLY A 470 -23.42 17.89 13.20
N HIS A 471 -22.11 17.62 13.12
CA HIS A 471 -21.39 17.77 11.86
C HIS A 471 -21.94 16.81 10.77
N PRO A 472 -22.29 17.28 9.56
CA PRO A 472 -22.94 16.46 8.53
C PRO A 472 -22.12 15.24 8.10
N LEU A 473 -20.79 15.35 8.17
CA LEU A 473 -19.84 14.28 7.82
C LEU A 473 -19.47 13.35 8.97
N LYS A 474 -20.04 13.52 10.17
CA LYS A 474 -19.69 12.70 11.34
C LYS A 474 -19.95 11.21 11.12
N GLY A 475 -21.00 10.87 10.37
CA GLY A 475 -21.34 9.49 10.02
C GLY A 475 -20.26 8.76 9.21
N VAL A 476 -19.37 9.50 8.55
CA VAL A 476 -18.27 8.93 7.77
C VAL A 476 -17.25 8.19 8.65
N LEU A 477 -17.02 8.66 9.88
CA LEU A 477 -16.16 7.97 10.84
C LEU A 477 -16.72 6.61 11.27
N ALA A 478 -18.05 6.46 11.25
CA ALA A 478 -18.70 5.18 11.55
C ALA A 478 -18.71 4.23 10.33
N ALA A 479 -18.61 4.76 9.11
CA ALA A 479 -18.58 3.95 7.88
C ALA A 479 -17.22 3.24 7.67
N CYS A 480 -16.14 3.74 8.26
CA CYS A 480 -14.79 3.17 8.15
C CYS A 480 -14.10 3.07 9.53
N PRO A 481 -14.65 2.27 10.47
CA PRO A 481 -14.19 2.25 11.85
C PRO A 481 -12.73 1.78 11.96
N GLU A 482 -12.33 0.79 11.16
CA GLU A 482 -10.98 0.22 11.15
C GLU A 482 -9.87 1.23 10.80
N LYS A 483 -10.22 2.32 10.09
CA LYS A 483 -9.30 3.38 9.68
C LYS A 483 -9.43 4.64 10.55
N THR A 484 -10.45 4.71 11.40
CA THR A 484 -10.81 5.90 12.18
C THR A 484 -11.05 5.54 13.65
N THR A 485 -12.31 5.39 14.06
CA THR A 485 -12.74 5.27 15.47
C THR A 485 -12.33 3.98 16.16
N SER A 486 -11.97 2.93 15.43
CA SER A 486 -11.41 1.68 15.96
C SER A 486 -9.91 1.54 15.69
N SER A 487 -9.25 2.61 15.21
CA SER A 487 -7.82 2.62 14.92
C SER A 487 -7.06 3.40 15.99
N SER A 488 -6.21 2.71 16.76
CA SER A 488 -5.32 3.38 17.71
C SER A 488 -4.34 4.33 17.00
N ALA A 489 -3.89 3.96 15.80
CA ALA A 489 -2.99 4.77 14.99
C ALA A 489 -3.64 6.11 14.60
N PHE A 490 -4.93 6.12 14.27
CA PHE A 490 -5.68 7.33 13.97
C PHE A 490 -5.69 8.31 15.16
N TYR A 491 -6.03 7.83 16.37
CA TYR A 491 -6.07 8.68 17.55
C TYR A 491 -4.69 9.19 17.98
N PHE A 492 -3.65 8.36 17.90
CA PHE A 492 -2.28 8.84 18.15
C PHE A 492 -1.91 9.95 17.18
N ALA A 493 -2.16 9.76 15.89
CA ALA A 493 -1.83 10.74 14.87
C ALA A 493 -2.65 12.04 15.03
N LEU A 494 -3.94 11.96 15.36
CA LEU A 494 -4.78 13.12 15.65
C LEU A 494 -4.31 13.91 16.88
N LYS A 495 -4.07 13.22 18.00
CA LYS A 495 -3.54 13.83 19.23
C LYS A 495 -2.26 14.62 18.94
N ASN A 496 -1.39 14.04 18.14
CA ASN A 496 -0.10 14.63 17.80
C ASN A 496 -0.24 15.85 16.89
N ALA A 497 -1.14 15.79 15.90
CA ALA A 497 -1.45 16.93 15.05
C ALA A 497 -2.00 18.12 15.86
N LEU A 498 -2.82 17.84 16.89
CA LEU A 498 -3.34 18.87 17.80
C LEU A 498 -2.29 19.47 18.74
N ARG A 499 -1.36 18.67 19.28
CA ARG A 499 -0.22 19.20 20.07
C ARG A 499 0.59 20.20 19.26
N ARG A 500 0.94 19.84 18.01
CA ARG A 500 1.61 20.76 17.08
C ARG A 500 0.81 22.04 16.87
N TYR A 501 -0.51 21.94 16.69
CA TYR A 501 -1.35 23.12 16.51
C TYR A 501 -1.21 24.08 17.70
N LEU A 502 -1.25 23.56 18.93
CA LEU A 502 -1.02 24.34 20.15
C LEU A 502 0.38 24.99 20.21
N ASP A 503 1.42 24.30 19.73
CA ASP A 503 2.80 24.76 19.79
C ASP A 503 3.11 25.87 18.76
N THR A 504 2.41 25.82 17.62
CA THR A 504 2.65 26.70 16.46
C THR A 504 1.73 27.92 16.41
N HIS A 505 0.59 27.88 17.08
CA HIS A 505 -0.42 28.93 17.02
C HIS A 505 -0.58 29.66 18.35
N THR A 506 -0.68 30.99 18.28
CA THR A 506 -1.05 31.82 19.43
C THR A 506 -2.57 31.78 19.60
N LEU A 507 -3.03 30.96 20.55
CA LEU A 507 -4.45 30.74 20.82
C LEU A 507 -4.91 31.34 22.14
N SER A 508 -6.20 31.61 22.27
CA SER A 508 -6.81 32.03 23.54
C SER A 508 -6.73 30.92 24.60
N SER A 509 -6.72 31.29 25.88
CA SER A 509 -6.64 30.32 26.99
C SER A 509 -7.75 29.27 26.94
N GLU A 510 -8.95 29.66 26.51
CA GLU A 510 -10.11 28.78 26.42
C GLU A 510 -9.93 27.72 25.32
N VAL A 511 -9.54 28.14 24.11
CA VAL A 511 -9.29 27.22 22.99
C VAL A 511 -8.14 26.27 23.32
N LYS A 512 -7.07 26.76 23.97
CA LYS A 512 -5.97 25.90 24.44
C LYS A 512 -6.48 24.81 25.39
N LYS A 513 -7.30 25.17 26.38
CA LYS A 513 -7.86 24.22 27.34
C LYS A 513 -8.72 23.16 26.67
N GLN A 514 -9.57 23.55 25.71
CA GLN A 514 -10.42 22.63 24.95
C GLN A 514 -9.60 21.62 24.14
N ILE A 515 -8.60 22.10 23.39
CA ILE A 515 -7.73 21.22 22.59
C ILE A 515 -6.89 20.30 23.50
N SER A 516 -6.38 20.80 24.64
CA SER A 516 -5.67 19.99 25.63
C SER A 516 -6.53 18.88 26.22
N ALA A 517 -7.80 19.15 26.54
CA ALA A 517 -8.74 18.14 27.00
C ALA A 517 -9.01 17.08 25.92
N ALA A 518 -9.17 17.49 24.66
CA ALA A 518 -9.34 16.56 23.54
C ALA A 518 -8.09 15.68 23.33
N ILE A 519 -6.88 16.25 23.45
CA ILE A 519 -5.61 15.51 23.40
C ILE A 519 -5.58 14.40 24.47
N ALA A 520 -5.99 14.71 25.71
CA ALA A 520 -6.05 13.72 26.79
C ALA A 520 -7.07 12.62 26.49
N TYR A 521 -8.27 12.99 26.00
CA TYR A 521 -9.29 12.04 25.59
C TYR A 521 -8.80 11.09 24.48
N TYR A 522 -8.20 11.62 23.41
CA TYR A 522 -7.68 10.79 22.31
C TYR A 522 -6.51 9.89 22.74
N GLN A 523 -5.72 10.33 23.72
CA GLN A 523 -4.67 9.49 24.31
C GLN A 523 -5.27 8.24 24.97
N ILE A 524 -6.33 8.40 25.77
CA ILE A 524 -7.02 7.29 26.44
C ILE A 524 -7.59 6.33 25.40
N GLN A 525 -8.34 6.84 24.43
CA GLN A 525 -8.93 6.02 23.35
C GLN A 525 -7.89 5.23 22.57
N ALA A 526 -6.74 5.83 22.24
CA ALA A 526 -5.66 5.15 21.54
C ALA A 526 -5.08 3.98 22.33
N HIS A 527 -4.89 4.17 23.64
CA HIS A 527 -4.37 3.14 24.54
C HIS A 527 -5.38 2.02 24.78
N ASP A 528 -6.65 2.35 24.98
CA ASP A 528 -7.73 1.36 25.14
C ASP A 528 -7.80 0.44 23.91
N LEU A 529 -7.73 1.00 22.70
CA LEU A 529 -7.73 0.23 21.46
C LEU A 529 -6.48 -0.64 21.29
N LEU A 530 -5.30 -0.15 21.66
CA LEU A 530 -4.08 -0.98 21.65
C LEU A 530 -4.20 -2.16 22.61
N PHE A 531 -4.68 -1.90 23.83
CA PHE A 531 -4.89 -2.91 24.85
C PHE A 531 -5.88 -3.97 24.37
N ASN A 532 -7.01 -3.56 23.79
CA ASN A 532 -8.03 -4.47 23.26
C ASN A 532 -7.52 -5.31 22.08
N ARG A 533 -6.70 -4.75 21.20
CA ARG A 533 -6.08 -5.50 20.10
C ARG A 533 -5.13 -6.57 20.62
N ASP A 534 -4.27 -6.20 21.56
CA ASP A 534 -3.30 -7.12 22.13
C ASP A 534 -4.01 -8.24 22.91
N LEU A 535 -5.14 -7.95 23.56
CA LEU A 535 -6.04 -8.95 24.16
C LEU A 535 -6.73 -9.84 23.11
N GLY A 536 -7.20 -9.29 21.99
CA GLY A 536 -7.80 -10.07 20.90
C GLY A 536 -6.83 -11.05 20.25
N ILE A 537 -5.56 -10.66 20.08
CA ILE A 537 -4.49 -11.55 19.59
C ILE A 537 -4.25 -12.69 20.60
N LEU A 538 -4.28 -12.38 21.90
CA LEU A 538 -4.18 -13.40 22.95
C LEU A 538 -5.39 -14.37 22.95
N ALA A 539 -6.59 -13.87 22.64
CA ALA A 539 -7.82 -14.67 22.50
C ALA A 539 -7.83 -15.59 21.27
N GLN A 540 -7.11 -15.22 20.20
CA GLN A 540 -6.99 -16.07 19.00
C GLN A 540 -5.86 -17.11 19.14
N GLN A 541 -4.87 -16.84 19.99
CA GLN A 541 -3.71 -17.73 20.20
C GLN A 541 -3.93 -18.81 21.27
N GLY A 542 -5.00 -18.74 22.05
CA GLY A 542 -5.51 -19.87 22.83
C GLY A 542 -7.02 -19.90 22.73
N ASN A 543 -7.64 -21.09 22.70
CA ASN A 543 -9.09 -21.28 22.62
C ASN A 543 -9.82 -20.69 23.84
N TYR A 544 -9.87 -19.37 23.95
CA TYR A 544 -10.48 -18.67 25.07
C TYR A 544 -11.81 -18.06 24.63
N SER A 545 -12.82 -18.19 25.48
CA SER A 545 -14.14 -17.63 25.22
C SER A 545 -14.08 -16.10 25.26
N ILE A 546 -14.51 -15.47 24.15
CA ILE A 546 -14.70 -14.02 24.01
C ILE A 546 -15.54 -13.44 25.16
N SER A 547 -16.40 -14.24 25.82
CA SER A 547 -17.20 -13.83 26.98
C SER A 547 -16.37 -13.45 28.22
N ALA A 548 -15.25 -14.15 28.51
CA ALA A 548 -14.40 -13.84 29.66
C ALA A 548 -13.60 -12.53 29.44
N ILE A 549 -13.30 -12.22 28.18
CA ILE A 549 -12.58 -11.01 27.76
C ILE A 549 -13.54 -9.81 27.69
N THR A 550 -14.79 -10.04 27.30
CA THR A 550 -15.85 -9.02 27.32
C THR A 550 -16.22 -8.63 28.76
N LEU A 551 -16.12 -9.57 29.71
CA LEU A 551 -16.36 -9.32 31.15
C LEU A 551 -15.34 -8.35 31.77
N LEU A 552 -14.10 -8.31 31.26
CA LEU A 552 -13.05 -7.35 31.67
C LEU A 552 -13.32 -5.90 31.20
N MET A 553 -14.40 -5.69 30.43
CA MET A 553 -14.60 -4.46 29.65
C MET A 553 -15.97 -3.78 29.84
N THR A 554 -16.94 -4.43 30.48
CA THR A 554 -18.34 -3.94 30.43
C THR A 554 -18.75 -2.94 31.50
N LYS A 555 -17.90 -2.58 32.48
CA LYS A 555 -18.22 -1.51 33.43
C LYS A 555 -17.01 -0.57 33.59
N PRO A 556 -17.04 0.64 33.02
CA PRO A 556 -15.99 1.62 33.29
C PRO A 556 -15.94 1.92 34.79
N LEU A 557 -14.76 2.32 35.28
CA LEU A 557 -14.62 3.05 36.54
C LEU A 557 -15.76 4.09 36.64
N PRO A 558 -16.35 4.32 37.83
CA PRO A 558 -17.37 5.36 38.01
C PRO A 558 -16.94 6.67 37.34
N LEU A 559 -17.81 7.24 36.48
CA LEU A 559 -17.47 8.37 35.61
C LEU A 559 -16.88 9.56 36.39
N ASP A 560 -17.32 9.75 37.62
CA ASP A 560 -16.88 10.80 38.55
C ASP A 560 -15.42 10.64 39.01
N LEU A 561 -14.88 9.42 39.01
CA LEU A 561 -13.47 9.13 39.32
C LEU A 561 -12.59 9.17 38.06
N LEU A 562 -13.16 8.90 36.88
CA LEU A 562 -12.48 9.02 35.60
C LEU A 562 -12.26 10.48 35.19
N GLU A 563 -13.00 11.45 35.71
CA GLU A 563 -12.73 12.87 35.42
C GLU A 563 -11.43 13.40 36.06
N ASP A 564 -10.83 12.64 36.98
CA ASP A 564 -9.62 13.06 37.68
C ASP A 564 -8.34 12.57 36.97
N GLU A 565 -7.52 13.52 36.50
CA GLU A 565 -6.28 13.27 35.77
C GLU A 565 -5.26 12.44 36.59
N THR A 566 -5.24 12.58 37.92
CA THR A 566 -4.29 11.83 38.76
C THR A 566 -4.69 10.36 38.92
N ILE A 567 -6.00 10.06 38.96
CA ILE A 567 -6.49 8.68 38.98
C ILE A 567 -6.30 8.02 37.62
N GLN A 568 -6.61 8.71 36.52
CA GLN A 568 -6.36 8.19 35.18
C GLN A 568 -4.87 7.89 34.96
N LEU A 569 -3.99 8.78 35.41
CA LEU A 569 -2.55 8.58 35.34
C LEU A 569 -2.10 7.41 36.21
N ALA A 570 -2.58 7.30 37.45
CA ALA A 570 -2.24 6.18 38.33
C ALA A 570 -2.75 4.83 37.78
N TYR A 571 -3.97 4.80 37.26
CA TYR A 571 -4.59 3.60 36.69
C TYR A 571 -3.86 3.14 35.41
N SER A 572 -3.58 4.08 34.49
CA SER A 572 -2.81 3.78 33.28
C SER A 572 -1.39 3.34 33.57
N GLN A 573 -0.70 3.97 34.53
CA GLN A 573 0.63 3.55 34.98
C GLN A 573 0.61 2.16 35.61
N CYS A 574 -0.42 1.84 36.40
CA CYS A 574 -0.64 0.53 36.98
C CYS A 574 -0.77 -0.52 35.86
N ILE A 575 -1.65 -0.31 34.88
CA ILE A 575 -1.82 -1.23 33.74
C ILE A 575 -0.54 -1.36 32.91
N GLU A 576 0.12 -0.26 32.56
CA GLU A 576 1.35 -0.28 31.77
C GLU A 576 2.46 -1.07 32.47
N ARG A 577 2.59 -0.89 33.80
CA ARG A 577 3.55 -1.64 34.62
C ARG A 577 3.15 -3.12 34.71
N ALA A 578 1.88 -3.45 34.94
CA ALA A 578 1.39 -4.83 34.92
C ALA A 578 1.80 -5.53 33.62
N VAL A 579 1.50 -4.93 32.47
CA VAL A 579 1.84 -5.46 31.15
C VAL A 579 3.35 -5.63 30.98
N ARG A 580 4.16 -4.66 31.43
CA ARG A 580 5.62 -4.72 31.39
C ARG A 580 6.19 -5.84 32.27
N HIS A 581 5.69 -5.99 33.49
CA HIS A 581 6.18 -6.98 34.47
C HIS A 581 5.78 -8.41 34.08
N PHE A 582 4.57 -8.60 33.56
CA PHE A 582 4.06 -9.92 33.20
C PHE A 582 4.47 -10.39 31.80
N LYS A 583 5.24 -9.60 31.05
CA LYS A 583 5.81 -10.00 29.74
C LYS A 583 6.57 -11.33 29.81
N SER A 584 7.13 -11.67 30.98
CA SER A 584 7.91 -12.88 31.22
C SER A 584 7.11 -14.10 31.69
N LEU A 585 5.83 -13.94 32.04
CA LEU A 585 4.93 -15.03 32.44
C LEU A 585 4.29 -15.69 31.21
N ARG A 586 3.90 -16.96 31.34
CA ARG A 586 3.06 -17.64 30.35
C ARG A 586 1.72 -16.89 30.23
N PRO A 587 1.11 -16.80 29.04
CA PRO A 587 -0.13 -16.05 28.82
C PRO A 587 -1.28 -16.39 29.79
N LYS A 588 -1.45 -17.67 30.16
CA LYS A 588 -2.48 -18.13 31.12
C LYS A 588 -2.31 -17.49 32.52
N ALA A 589 -1.09 -17.57 33.08
CA ALA A 589 -0.79 -16.95 34.38
C ALA A 589 -0.97 -15.43 34.37
N ARG A 590 -0.61 -14.79 33.25
CA ARG A 590 -0.81 -13.35 33.07
C ARG A 590 -2.30 -12.99 33.15
N MET A 591 -3.18 -13.78 32.54
CA MET A 591 -4.61 -13.49 32.56
C MET A 591 -5.28 -13.79 33.89
N GLU A 592 -4.96 -14.90 34.56
CA GLU A 592 -5.53 -15.16 35.90
C GLU A 592 -5.18 -14.04 36.89
N LEU A 593 -3.95 -13.51 36.82
CA LEU A 593 -3.52 -12.37 37.63
C LEU A 593 -4.26 -11.07 37.32
N VAL A 594 -4.42 -10.75 36.04
CA VAL A 594 -5.17 -9.57 35.61
C VAL A 594 -6.66 -9.71 35.98
N LYS A 595 -7.21 -10.93 35.89
CA LYS A 595 -8.59 -11.23 36.28
C LYS A 595 -8.80 -11.08 37.79
N CYS A 596 -7.96 -11.66 38.65
CA CYS A 596 -8.04 -11.48 40.10
C CYS A 596 -7.93 -9.99 40.51
N PHE A 597 -7.04 -9.24 39.86
CA PHE A 597 -6.90 -7.80 40.09
C PHE A 597 -8.14 -7.03 39.65
N HIS A 598 -8.69 -7.36 38.49
CA HIS A 598 -9.85 -6.67 37.93
C HIS A 598 -11.16 -7.03 38.64
N ASP A 599 -11.34 -8.29 39.06
CA ASP A 599 -12.49 -8.73 39.87
C ASP A 599 -12.54 -7.97 41.21
N SER A 600 -11.38 -7.65 41.78
CA SER A 600 -11.27 -6.80 42.99
C SER A 600 -11.63 -5.33 42.73
N LEU A 601 -11.53 -4.87 41.47
CA LEU A 601 -11.88 -3.51 41.04
C LEU A 601 -13.31 -3.40 40.47
N ASN A 602 -13.94 -4.52 40.11
CA ASN A 602 -15.25 -4.54 39.47
C ASN A 602 -16.41 -4.15 40.39
N ASP A 603 -16.20 -4.16 41.70
CA ASP A 603 -17.11 -3.55 42.67
C ASP A 603 -16.37 -2.56 43.58
N LEU A 604 -15.83 -1.48 42.99
CA LEU A 604 -15.23 -0.38 43.75
C LEU A 604 -16.17 0.17 44.83
N SER A 605 -17.48 0.14 44.62
CA SER A 605 -18.45 0.60 45.62
C SER A 605 -18.48 -0.33 46.84
N GLN A 606 -18.41 -1.65 46.63
CA GLN A 606 -18.23 -2.61 47.70
C GLN A 606 -16.83 -2.48 48.32
N LEU A 607 -15.77 -2.31 47.54
CA LEU A 607 -14.41 -2.11 48.05
C LEU A 607 -14.32 -0.89 48.97
N PHE A 608 -14.90 0.25 48.56
CA PHE A 608 -14.98 1.45 49.40
C PHE A 608 -15.81 1.21 50.66
N ARG A 609 -16.97 0.56 50.55
CA ARG A 609 -17.84 0.24 51.69
C ARG A 609 -17.17 -0.70 52.69
N SER A 610 -16.49 -1.74 52.20
CA SER A 610 -15.71 -2.70 53.02
C SER A 610 -14.54 -2.02 53.75
N ASN A 611 -14.08 -0.87 53.25
CA ASN A 611 -13.03 -0.06 53.87
C ASN A 611 -13.57 1.20 54.57
N GLY A 612 -14.88 1.27 54.80
CA GLY A 612 -15.51 2.35 55.57
C GLY A 612 -15.51 3.73 54.88
N ILE A 613 -15.34 3.77 53.55
CA ILE A 613 -15.33 5.01 52.77
C ILE A 613 -16.74 5.31 52.25
N PRO A 614 -17.35 6.45 52.65
CA PRO A 614 -18.70 6.82 52.22
C PRO A 614 -18.79 7.06 50.71
N ASP A 615 -19.95 6.76 50.13
CA ASP A 615 -20.13 6.95 48.68
C ASP A 615 -20.04 8.41 48.23
N THR A 616 -20.28 9.34 49.14
CA THR A 616 -20.27 10.79 48.91
C THR A 616 -18.89 11.44 49.09
N ASP A 617 -17.90 10.73 49.65
CA ASP A 617 -16.58 11.30 49.99
C ASP A 617 -15.56 11.05 48.87
N ARG A 618 -15.66 11.86 47.81
CA ARG A 618 -14.77 11.79 46.65
C ARG A 618 -13.29 11.88 47.04
N PRO A 619 -12.82 12.86 47.86
CA PRO A 619 -11.42 12.93 48.27
C PRO A 619 -10.90 11.66 48.98
N ALA A 620 -11.71 11.06 49.86
CA ALA A 620 -11.33 9.82 50.53
C ALA A 620 -11.24 8.64 49.55
N LYS A 621 -12.18 8.52 48.60
CA LYS A 621 -12.15 7.52 47.52
C LYS A 621 -10.90 7.66 46.66
N MET A 622 -10.52 8.89 46.32
CA MET A 622 -9.32 9.16 45.52
C MET A 622 -8.05 8.75 46.26
N LYS A 623 -7.89 9.18 47.51
CA LYS A 623 -6.72 8.87 48.33
C LYS A 623 -6.57 7.36 48.56
N PHE A 624 -7.70 6.67 48.78
CA PHE A 624 -7.74 5.22 48.89
C PHE A 624 -7.33 4.54 47.59
N LEU A 625 -7.90 4.94 46.45
CA LEU A 625 -7.60 4.31 45.16
C LEU A 625 -6.14 4.51 44.76
N GLN A 626 -5.56 5.69 45.03
CA GLN A 626 -4.13 5.93 44.82
C GLN A 626 -3.26 5.01 45.67
N GLN A 627 -3.55 4.87 46.96
CA GLN A 627 -2.80 3.99 47.86
C GLN A 627 -2.97 2.51 47.48
N TYR A 628 -4.19 2.11 47.10
CA TYR A 628 -4.51 0.76 46.65
C TYR A 628 -3.72 0.39 45.39
N LEU A 629 -3.74 1.26 44.37
CA LEU A 629 -2.99 1.03 43.12
C LEU A 629 -1.47 1.00 43.37
N TYR A 630 -0.97 1.80 44.31
CA TYR A 630 0.44 1.77 44.72
C TYR A 630 0.82 0.46 45.43
N ASP A 631 0.00 -0.02 46.35
CA ASP A 631 0.27 -1.28 47.07
C ASP A 631 0.16 -2.51 46.16
N VAL A 632 -0.76 -2.47 45.18
CA VAL A 632 -0.84 -3.47 44.11
C VAL A 632 0.43 -3.45 43.26
N GLU A 633 0.97 -2.27 42.97
CA GLU A 633 2.22 -2.15 42.23
C GLU A 633 3.38 -2.84 42.98
N ILE A 634 3.48 -2.62 44.29
CA ILE A 634 4.47 -3.29 45.14
C ILE A 634 4.27 -4.80 45.09
N LEU A 635 3.02 -5.28 45.22
CA LEU A 635 2.72 -6.70 45.12
C LEU A 635 3.22 -7.27 43.80
N TRP A 636 2.97 -6.62 42.66
CA TRP A 636 3.44 -7.10 41.35
C TRP A 636 4.95 -7.12 41.24
N GLN A 637 5.64 -6.16 41.83
CA GLN A 637 7.10 -6.16 41.88
C GLN A 637 7.61 -7.34 42.71
N ASP A 638 6.96 -7.64 43.83
CA ASP A 638 7.28 -8.80 44.67
C ASP A 638 6.98 -10.12 43.96
N MET A 639 5.85 -10.23 43.24
CA MET A 639 5.54 -11.37 42.38
C MET A 639 6.61 -11.60 41.31
N SER A 640 7.09 -10.53 40.69
CA SER A 640 8.15 -10.59 39.67
C SER A 640 9.49 -10.99 40.28
N ASN A 641 9.82 -10.48 41.47
CA ASN A 641 11.00 -10.89 42.22
C ASN A 641 10.93 -12.37 42.61
N CYS A 642 9.77 -12.83 43.07
CA CYS A 642 9.50 -14.22 43.41
C CYS A 642 9.61 -15.12 42.17
N ALA A 643 8.99 -14.78 41.04
CA ALA A 643 9.10 -15.55 39.80
C ALA A 643 10.56 -15.64 39.31
N ARG A 644 11.35 -14.57 39.43
CA ARG A 644 12.79 -14.60 39.14
C ARG A 644 13.58 -15.44 40.15
N GLY A 645 13.18 -15.41 41.41
CA GLY A 645 13.74 -16.23 42.50
C GLY A 645 13.52 -17.72 42.26
N ILE A 646 12.27 -18.13 41.96
CA ILE A 646 11.89 -19.51 41.65
C ILE A 646 12.71 -20.06 40.48
N ARG A 647 12.92 -19.27 39.42
CA ARG A 647 13.75 -19.68 38.27
C ARG A 647 15.23 -19.85 38.60
N LYS A 648 15.72 -19.19 39.65
CA LYS A 648 17.13 -19.25 40.10
C LYS A 648 17.34 -20.23 41.24
N ALA A 649 16.27 -20.65 41.90
CA ALA A 649 16.30 -21.57 43.03
C ALA A 649 16.59 -23.00 42.53
N ASN A 650 17.70 -23.57 42.99
CA ASN A 650 18.12 -24.92 42.63
C ASN A 650 17.62 -25.98 43.64
N SER A 651 16.82 -25.60 44.63
CA SER A 651 16.31 -26.52 45.66
C SER A 651 14.83 -26.25 45.98
N ALA A 652 14.11 -27.31 46.34
CA ALA A 652 12.71 -27.23 46.75
C ALA A 652 12.51 -26.32 47.97
N HIS A 653 13.44 -26.31 48.92
CA HIS A 653 13.41 -25.41 50.07
C HIS A 653 13.47 -23.93 49.66
N ALA A 654 14.34 -23.58 48.70
CA ALA A 654 14.44 -22.21 48.21
C ALA A 654 13.19 -21.79 47.42
N GLN A 655 12.54 -22.72 46.72
CA GLN A 655 11.24 -22.47 46.08
C GLN A 655 10.14 -22.25 47.13
N GLN A 656 10.06 -23.10 48.16
CA GLN A 656 9.09 -22.98 49.24
C GLN A 656 9.22 -21.66 50.02
N GLN A 657 10.44 -21.19 50.26
CA GLN A 657 10.67 -19.89 50.89
C GLN A 657 10.15 -18.72 50.03
N VAL A 658 10.32 -18.81 48.71
CA VAL A 658 9.79 -17.81 47.78
C VAL A 658 8.25 -17.86 47.71
N HIS A 659 7.65 -19.05 47.78
CA HIS A 659 6.20 -19.20 47.90
C HIS A 659 5.65 -18.56 49.17
N ALA A 660 6.27 -18.82 50.32
CA ALA A 660 5.87 -18.23 51.60
C ALA A 660 5.93 -16.69 51.57
N SER A 661 6.97 -16.10 50.97
CA SER A 661 7.06 -14.65 50.81
C SER A 661 6.00 -14.06 49.89
N LEU A 662 5.58 -14.79 48.85
CA LEU A 662 4.50 -14.38 47.96
C LEU A 662 3.14 -14.45 48.67
N GLU A 663 2.88 -15.55 49.37
CA GLU A 663 1.66 -15.74 50.16
C GLU A 663 1.52 -14.67 51.24
N GLU A 664 2.61 -14.34 51.94
CA GLU A 664 2.67 -13.25 52.91
C GLU A 664 2.33 -11.89 52.26
N ALA A 665 2.87 -11.59 51.07
CA ALA A 665 2.57 -10.35 50.36
C ALA A 665 1.09 -10.25 49.94
N ILE A 666 0.50 -11.35 49.47
CA ILE A 666 -0.92 -11.42 49.09
C ILE A 666 -1.80 -11.26 50.34
N ASN A 667 -1.51 -11.99 51.42
CA ASN A 667 -2.25 -11.90 52.68
C ASN A 667 -2.18 -10.51 53.29
N ASN A 668 -1.03 -9.84 53.21
CA ASN A 668 -0.86 -8.47 53.66
C ASN A 668 -1.72 -7.49 52.85
N LEU A 669 -1.80 -7.64 51.53
CA LEU A 669 -2.65 -6.80 50.69
C LEU A 669 -4.14 -7.04 51.01
N SER A 670 -4.57 -8.30 51.06
CA SER A 670 -5.96 -8.64 51.33
C SER A 670 -6.43 -8.19 52.71
N SER A 671 -5.58 -8.34 53.73
CA SER A 671 -5.84 -7.85 55.09
C SER A 671 -5.95 -6.32 55.14
N ARG A 672 -5.03 -5.61 54.46
CA ARG A 672 -5.02 -4.14 54.44
C ARG A 672 -6.28 -3.54 53.81
N TYR A 673 -6.84 -4.21 52.82
CA TYR A 673 -7.96 -3.69 52.02
C TYR A 673 -9.28 -4.43 52.24
N ASN A 674 -9.37 -5.25 53.29
CA ASN A 674 -10.57 -6.05 53.60
C ASN A 674 -11.08 -6.82 52.38
N LEU A 675 -10.16 -7.34 51.55
CA LEU A 675 -10.53 -8.12 50.37
C LEU A 675 -11.07 -9.48 50.85
N PRO A 676 -12.22 -9.94 50.35
CA PRO A 676 -12.74 -11.25 50.70
C PRO A 676 -11.77 -12.32 50.20
N MET A 677 -10.94 -12.83 51.10
CA MET A 677 -10.25 -14.10 50.90
C MET A 677 -11.34 -15.17 50.88
N GLN A 678 -11.51 -15.87 49.76
CA GLN A 678 -12.35 -17.05 49.71
C GLN A 678 -11.71 -18.12 50.62
N SER A 679 -11.97 -18.05 51.92
CA SER A 679 -11.68 -19.13 52.84
C SER A 679 -12.63 -20.28 52.48
N SER A 680 -12.06 -21.41 52.11
CA SER A 680 -12.82 -22.63 51.82
C SER A 680 -13.80 -22.91 52.96
N LEU A 681 -15.06 -23.13 52.57
CA LEU A 681 -16.08 -23.75 53.39
C LEU A 681 -15.51 -25.04 53.99
N THR A 682 -15.42 -25.06 55.31
CA THR A 682 -15.38 -26.29 56.08
C THR A 682 -16.82 -26.62 56.47
N ASP A 683 -17.15 -27.91 56.36
CA ASP A 683 -18.41 -28.58 56.72
C ASP A 683 -19.66 -28.25 55.90
N ASP A 684 -19.83 -28.97 54.78
CA ASP A 684 -21.05 -29.77 54.61
C ASP A 684 -20.82 -30.99 53.71
N THR A 685 -20.92 -32.18 54.31
CA THR A 685 -20.85 -33.47 53.64
C THR A 685 -22.14 -33.78 52.90
N SER A 686 -22.14 -33.71 51.57
CA SER A 686 -22.85 -34.70 50.73
C SER A 686 -22.32 -34.70 49.28
N LEU A 687 -22.19 -35.91 48.76
CA LEU A 687 -21.55 -36.30 47.50
C LEU A 687 -22.22 -35.69 46.27
N GLU A 688 -21.43 -35.13 45.35
CA GLU A 688 -21.27 -35.63 43.98
C GLU A 688 -20.07 -34.92 43.28
N GLU A 689 -19.36 -35.70 42.47
CA GLU A 689 -18.04 -35.40 41.92
C GLU A 689 -18.06 -34.31 40.83
N SER A 690 -17.25 -33.25 41.04
CA SER A 690 -16.48 -32.60 39.98
C SER A 690 -15.28 -31.89 40.60
N GLU A 691 -14.10 -32.50 40.52
CA GLU A 691 -12.85 -31.91 41.00
C GLU A 691 -12.37 -30.79 40.07
N GLU A 692 -12.76 -29.56 40.38
CA GLU A 692 -11.96 -28.36 40.12
C GLU A 692 -11.84 -27.58 41.44
N SER A 693 -10.82 -27.90 42.25
CA SER A 693 -10.57 -27.21 43.52
C SER A 693 -9.86 -25.87 43.27
N SER A 694 -10.60 -24.76 43.32
CA SER A 694 -10.07 -23.40 43.32
C SER A 694 -9.63 -22.96 44.73
N SER A 695 -8.57 -23.57 45.27
CA SER A 695 -7.92 -23.11 46.51
C SER A 695 -6.76 -22.17 46.18
N LEU A 696 -6.38 -21.29 47.13
CA LEU A 696 -5.20 -20.44 47.01
C LEU A 696 -3.91 -21.28 46.85
N ASP A 697 -3.87 -22.45 47.50
CA ASP A 697 -2.82 -23.47 47.32
C ASP A 697 -2.80 -24.03 45.90
N GLY A 698 -3.97 -24.37 45.33
CA GLY A 698 -4.09 -24.81 43.94
C GLY A 698 -3.67 -23.74 42.93
N TRP A 699 -3.94 -22.48 43.22
CA TRP A 699 -3.49 -21.34 42.41
C TRP A 699 -1.97 -21.12 42.48
N LEU A 700 -1.36 -21.28 43.67
CA LEU A 700 0.10 -21.18 43.86
C LEU A 700 0.84 -22.35 43.21
N ASP A 701 0.28 -23.56 43.25
CA ASP A 701 0.82 -24.75 42.58
C ASP A 701 0.72 -24.64 41.05
N ASP A 702 -0.40 -24.13 40.54
CA ASP A 702 -0.56 -23.81 39.11
C ASP A 702 0.43 -22.71 38.68
N PHE A 703 0.65 -21.69 39.51
CA PHE A 703 1.65 -20.66 39.25
C PHE A 703 3.08 -21.22 39.20
N ALA A 704 3.45 -22.16 40.09
CA ALA A 704 4.76 -22.81 40.10
C ALA A 704 5.01 -23.66 38.84
N SER A 705 3.99 -24.37 38.36
CA SER A 705 4.06 -25.19 37.15
C SER A 705 4.22 -24.34 35.87
N LEU A 706 3.70 -23.11 35.87
CA LEU A 706 3.73 -22.18 34.75
C LEU A 706 5.07 -21.42 34.63
N VAL A 707 5.88 -21.37 35.70
CA VAL A 707 7.16 -20.64 35.77
C VAL A 707 8.38 -21.56 35.56
N SER A 708 8.20 -22.87 35.65
CA SER A 708 9.26 -23.88 35.47
C SER A 708 9.54 -24.21 33.99
N PRO A 709 10.81 -24.41 33.56
CA PRO A 709 11.13 -24.86 32.20
C PRO A 709 10.77 -26.34 32.02
N PRO A 710 10.36 -26.77 30.80
CA PRO A 710 10.08 -28.18 30.55
C PRO A 710 11.38 -29.00 30.65
N VAL A 711 11.34 -30.10 31.39
CA VAL A 711 12.44 -31.08 31.47
C VAL A 711 12.61 -31.70 30.07
N GLN A 712 13.64 -31.26 29.34
CA GLN A 712 14.03 -31.87 28.07
C GLN A 712 14.73 -33.21 28.34
N THR A 713 14.01 -34.32 28.19
CA THR A 713 14.64 -35.62 27.95
C THR A 713 15.25 -35.59 26.54
N LYS A 714 16.59 -35.59 26.47
CA LYS A 714 17.35 -35.69 25.23
C LYS A 714 17.08 -37.05 24.56
N SER A 715 16.52 -37.03 23.36
CA SER A 715 16.65 -38.15 22.41
C SER A 715 16.71 -37.65 20.96
N GLY A 716 17.87 -37.88 20.33
CA GLY A 716 18.00 -38.28 18.93
C GLY A 716 17.74 -37.25 17.83
N TRP A 717 18.77 -36.50 17.45
CA TRP A 717 18.92 -35.97 16.09
C TRP A 717 19.62 -37.03 15.22
N MET A 718 18.96 -37.52 14.16
CA MET A 718 19.58 -37.95 12.90
C MET A 718 18.51 -38.28 11.84
N ASN A 719 18.83 -37.95 10.59
CA ASN A 719 18.21 -38.35 9.31
C ASN A 719 17.10 -37.47 8.71
N PHE A 720 17.50 -36.55 7.82
CA PHE A 720 16.74 -36.28 6.59
C PHE A 720 17.73 -35.96 5.44
N PHE A 721 18.04 -36.96 4.63
CA PHE A 721 18.42 -36.79 3.24
C PHE A 721 17.75 -37.89 2.41
N THR A 722 17.18 -37.46 1.29
CA THR A 722 16.76 -38.17 0.06
C THR A 722 15.27 -38.48 -0.19
N PRO A 723 14.85 -38.42 -1.48
CA PRO A 723 13.47 -38.12 -1.92
C PRO A 723 12.80 -39.24 -2.76
N HIS A 724 11.55 -38.96 -3.21
CA HIS A 724 10.71 -39.64 -4.22
C HIS A 724 9.95 -40.92 -3.80
N PRO A 725 8.90 -41.40 -4.53
CA PRO A 725 8.13 -40.84 -5.68
C PRO A 725 6.58 -41.02 -5.58
N THR A 726 5.92 -40.61 -6.68
CA THR A 726 4.55 -40.90 -7.17
C THR A 726 4.07 -42.35 -7.03
N ASP A 727 2.79 -42.58 -6.68
CA ASP A 727 1.78 -43.13 -7.61
C ASP A 727 0.39 -43.40 -6.97
N GLU A 728 -0.58 -43.32 -7.88
CA GLU A 728 -2.01 -43.67 -7.88
C GLU A 728 -2.58 -44.66 -6.85
N LYS A 729 -3.82 -44.40 -6.37
CA LYS A 729 -5.00 -45.24 -6.70
C LYS A 729 -6.33 -44.69 -6.15
N LEU A 730 -7.30 -44.61 -7.07
CA LEU A 730 -8.77 -44.64 -6.87
C LEU A 730 -9.20 -45.97 -6.20
N PRO A 731 -10.36 -46.04 -5.50
CA PRO A 731 -11.61 -46.27 -6.22
C PRO A 731 -12.87 -45.57 -5.67
N SER A 732 -13.86 -45.59 -6.56
CA SER A 732 -15.28 -45.21 -6.50
C SER A 732 -16.16 -45.99 -5.50
N ASN A 733 -17.22 -45.36 -4.97
CA ASN A 733 -18.65 -45.74 -5.20
C ASN A 733 -19.59 -44.86 -4.37
N GLN A 734 -20.51 -44.14 -5.03
CA GLN A 734 -21.96 -44.42 -5.17
C GLN A 734 -22.82 -44.15 -3.92
N SER A 735 -23.67 -43.11 -4.00
CA SER A 735 -25.11 -43.21 -3.66
C SER A 735 -25.85 -41.92 -4.03
N ALA A 736 -26.90 -42.07 -4.83
CA ALA A 736 -28.01 -41.14 -5.08
C ALA A 736 -29.29 -42.01 -5.13
N PRO A 737 -30.51 -41.48 -5.26
CA PRO A 737 -31.13 -40.28 -4.69
C PRO A 737 -32.52 -40.61 -4.07
N THR A 738 -33.21 -39.62 -3.50
CA THR A 738 -34.66 -39.71 -3.21
C THR A 738 -35.43 -38.54 -3.81
N ALA A 739 -36.42 -38.89 -4.63
CA ALA A 739 -37.51 -38.06 -5.16
C ALA A 739 -38.49 -37.66 -4.03
N GLU A 740 -39.16 -36.51 -4.09
CA GLU A 740 -40.52 -36.24 -4.61
C GLU A 740 -40.85 -34.81 -4.08
N LYS A 741 -41.58 -33.88 -4.71
CA LYS A 741 -42.94 -33.95 -5.29
C LYS A 741 -43.27 -32.61 -5.98
N LYS A 742 -44.04 -32.69 -7.08
CA LYS A 742 -44.81 -31.60 -7.72
C LYS A 742 -46.16 -31.40 -6.97
N PRO A 743 -46.86 -30.26 -7.12
CA PRO A 743 -47.96 -30.15 -8.10
C PRO A 743 -48.07 -28.76 -8.80
N GLU A 744 -48.43 -28.74 -10.09
CA GLU A 744 -49.67 -28.15 -10.70
C GLU A 744 -49.79 -26.62 -10.55
N GLN A 745 -49.49 -25.83 -11.58
CA GLN A 745 -50.36 -25.37 -12.68
C GLN A 745 -51.65 -24.68 -12.22
N ASP A 746 -51.69 -23.35 -12.38
CA ASP A 746 -52.89 -22.67 -12.87
C ASP A 746 -52.53 -21.44 -13.73
N ASN A 747 -53.22 -21.37 -14.87
CA ASN A 747 -53.20 -20.30 -15.87
C ASN A 747 -54.08 -19.14 -15.41
N VAL A 748 -53.61 -17.89 -15.47
CA VAL A 748 -54.50 -16.74 -15.75
C VAL A 748 -53.77 -15.69 -16.60
N THR A 749 -54.39 -15.40 -17.74
CA THR A 749 -54.18 -14.31 -18.70
C THR A 749 -54.56 -12.93 -18.15
N SER A 750 -53.76 -11.89 -18.43
CA SER A 750 -54.23 -10.51 -18.72
C SER A 750 -53.02 -9.61 -19.05
N LYS A 751 -52.84 -9.21 -20.32
CA LYS A 751 -53.27 -7.93 -20.94
C LYS A 751 -52.56 -6.67 -20.45
N SER A 752 -52.01 -5.99 -21.46
CA SER A 752 -51.47 -4.63 -21.56
C SER A 752 -52.32 -3.54 -20.89
N LEU A 753 -51.66 -2.51 -20.34
CA LEU A 753 -52.15 -1.13 -20.39
C LEU A 753 -50.99 -0.13 -20.27
N SER A 754 -51.18 0.94 -21.03
CA SER A 754 -50.38 2.12 -21.34
C SER A 754 -50.53 3.27 -20.33
N HIS A 755 -49.55 4.19 -20.35
CA HIS A 755 -49.53 5.58 -19.81
C HIS A 755 -49.56 5.68 -18.26
N SER A 756 -48.80 6.57 -17.60
CA SER A 756 -48.30 7.90 -17.97
C SER A 756 -46.80 8.10 -17.74
#